data_AF-A0A8J8JLU0-F1
#
_entry.id   AF-A0A8J8JLU0-F1
#
_cell.length_a   1.000
_cell.length_b   1.000
_cell.length_c   1.000
_cell.angle_alpha   90.00
_cell.angle_beta   90.00
_cell.angle_gamma   90.00
#
_symmetry.space_group_name_H-M   'P 1'
#
loop_
_entity.id
_entity.type
_entity.pdbx_description
1 polymer ?
#
loop_
_entity_poly.entity_id
_entity_poly.type
_entity_poly.pdbx_seq_one_letter_code
_entity_poly.pdbx_strand_id
1 'polypeptide(L)'
;MPSIKSLTEIRRDVNDATRSMNLGLPGSEPDKAKELLREALELLREDKVEEALQVIKKAKLHALPDRKYILSTALSLRRDGERLLKGNKFEEAISKFNEALQKYRQALEISQLEGLEEENVSRIKNTIDTTDNLLKIANFRRIFERIKQAQNQNELWTALKELETTPVPMEDDRVDAIVFAHRKLVVMEMNSIIDLMGQAAEMYKKGDWYSAEKTFQKAKKMLEPLLETAKKYGLEETTKINTLLDVCTENIRGINYLLETAEVPPGWKLRIPNKESFVIEESEDVEEFFNKSVEYEKRLEEIREKYKITRLIGEGAFSYVYEAKNPRGHKVALKVLKYLDKDSVSTFKREFAAANKLNHENIVKVYHADFMRGFLEMELANSNLEEMMKERPPSVREAGRIIFEMTRALAHAHSQGVLHRDIKPSNILIFGRDTYKLGDWGLAKLTTGATRKSSLVRHKTILYASPEQVMHPDKLDERSDIFQLGIVFYEMLTGKHPFAAEYEAAIIKNITEKDVEPPSYYNLNARPFDAIVMKMLEKDPEKRYRTAREVQHDIRDVLIRMGERVKESLGSVEKRKLLAENVRLHLKVVADGLGTGGIDYVREMGELLQHMGALYRETGDADIRRLYEDLGLMLEEDKKPSRDTLKEVERVLVRYM
;
A
#
# COMPACT_ATOMS: atom_id res chain seq x y z
N MET A 1 -29.34 5.01 47.56
CA MET A 1 -28.16 5.92 47.63
C MET A 1 -27.60 6.13 46.24
N PRO A 2 -27.67 7.36 45.70
CA PRO A 2 -27.08 7.67 44.42
C PRO A 2 -25.57 7.43 44.43
N SER A 3 -25.04 6.95 43.30
CA SER A 3 -23.59 6.77 43.18
C SER A 3 -22.88 8.12 43.28
N ILE A 4 -21.69 8.15 43.91
CA ILE A 4 -20.82 9.35 43.96
C ILE A 4 -20.59 9.91 42.54
N LYS A 5 -20.57 9.03 41.54
CA LYS A 5 -20.44 9.36 40.12
C LYS A 5 -21.62 10.22 39.62
N SER A 6 -22.85 9.85 39.96
CA SER A 6 -24.07 10.57 39.55
C SER A 6 -24.15 11.98 40.14
N LEU A 7 -23.78 12.15 41.41
CA LEU A 7 -23.77 13.46 42.09
C LEU A 7 -22.69 14.40 41.53
N THR A 8 -21.54 13.83 41.14
CA THR A 8 -20.46 14.59 40.51
C THR A 8 -20.85 15.08 39.12
N GLU A 9 -21.54 14.22 38.34
CA GLU A 9 -22.06 14.56 37.01
C GLU A 9 -23.13 15.66 37.08
N ILE A 10 -24.07 15.55 38.02
CA ILE A 10 -25.09 16.57 38.30
C ILE A 10 -24.45 17.93 38.60
N ARG A 11 -23.49 17.97 39.53
CA ARG A 11 -22.83 19.22 39.92
C ARG A 11 -22.12 19.89 38.76
N ARG A 12 -21.44 19.11 37.91
CA ARG A 12 -20.78 19.62 36.70
C ARG A 12 -21.80 20.22 35.73
N ASP A 13 -22.82 19.45 35.38
CA ASP A 13 -23.77 19.85 34.33
C ASP A 13 -24.64 21.04 34.74
N VAL A 14 -24.98 21.16 36.03
CA VAL A 14 -25.66 22.34 36.59
C VAL A 14 -24.78 23.59 36.51
N ASN A 15 -23.48 23.47 36.84
CA ASN A 15 -22.55 24.59 36.74
C ASN A 15 -22.37 25.05 35.29
N ASP A 16 -22.26 24.10 34.36
CA ASP A 16 -22.16 24.38 32.93
C ASP A 16 -23.41 25.10 32.41
N ALA A 17 -24.60 24.58 32.72
CA ALA A 17 -25.87 25.19 32.33
C ALA A 17 -26.00 26.61 32.91
N THR A 18 -25.69 26.79 34.20
CA THR A 18 -25.75 28.09 34.88
C THR A 18 -24.81 29.11 34.24
N ARG A 19 -23.58 28.70 33.92
CA ARG A 19 -22.61 29.56 33.24
C ARG A 19 -23.10 29.98 31.85
N SER A 20 -23.63 29.04 31.07
CA SER A 20 -24.12 29.32 29.71
C SER A 20 -25.37 30.20 29.71
N MET A 21 -26.30 30.01 30.65
CA MET A 21 -27.46 30.87 30.83
C MET A 21 -27.07 32.32 31.13
N ASN A 22 -26.08 32.53 32.01
CA ASN A 22 -25.61 33.87 32.37
C ASN A 22 -24.94 34.62 31.20
N LEU A 23 -24.45 33.88 30.19
CA LEU A 23 -23.84 34.45 29.00
C LEU A 23 -24.86 34.85 27.92
N GLY A 24 -26.13 34.44 28.02
CA GLY A 24 -27.18 34.81 27.07
C GLY A 24 -26.83 34.45 25.62
N LEU A 25 -26.37 33.21 25.40
CA LEU A 25 -25.79 32.79 24.13
C LEU A 25 -26.83 32.85 23.00
N PRO A 26 -26.45 33.18 21.75
CA PRO A 26 -27.39 33.31 20.64
C PRO A 26 -28.25 32.05 20.42
N GLY A 27 -29.57 32.23 20.39
CA GLY A 27 -30.53 31.14 20.20
C GLY A 27 -30.73 30.20 21.40
N SER A 28 -30.12 30.50 22.55
CA SER A 28 -30.42 29.80 23.81
C SER A 28 -31.78 30.23 24.39
N GLU A 29 -32.38 29.37 25.20
CA GLU A 29 -33.62 29.61 25.96
C GLU A 29 -33.31 29.61 27.48
N PRO A 30 -32.61 30.65 28.00
CA PRO A 30 -32.11 30.65 29.37
C PRO A 30 -33.21 30.59 30.43
N ASP A 31 -34.38 31.17 30.16
CA ASP A 31 -35.53 31.11 31.06
C ASP A 31 -36.07 29.69 31.23
N LYS A 32 -36.18 28.96 30.12
CA LYS A 32 -36.61 27.55 30.11
C LYS A 32 -35.58 26.63 30.72
N ALA A 33 -34.29 26.89 30.49
CA ALA A 33 -33.21 26.20 31.18
C ALA A 33 -33.29 26.40 32.70
N LYS A 34 -33.61 27.61 33.16
CA LYS A 34 -33.79 27.93 34.57
C LYS A 34 -35.01 27.24 35.19
N GLU A 35 -36.11 27.12 34.45
CA GLU A 35 -37.28 26.34 34.86
C GLU A 35 -36.94 24.85 35.03
N LEU A 36 -36.24 24.27 34.05
CA LEU A 36 -35.82 22.86 34.11
C LEU A 36 -34.82 22.60 35.26
N LEU A 37 -33.91 23.54 35.55
CA LEU A 37 -33.02 23.40 36.73
C LEU A 37 -33.81 23.44 38.05
N ARG A 38 -34.92 24.19 38.12
CA ARG A 38 -35.81 24.17 39.30
C ARG A 38 -36.53 22.83 39.41
N GLU A 39 -37.06 22.31 38.30
CA GLU A 39 -37.67 20.98 38.25
C GLU A 39 -36.68 19.88 38.69
N ALA A 40 -35.44 19.93 38.19
CA ALA A 40 -34.40 19.01 38.61
C ALA A 40 -34.06 19.11 40.10
N LEU A 41 -34.08 20.31 40.68
CA LEU A 41 -33.86 20.50 42.13
C LEU A 41 -34.97 19.85 42.96
N GLU A 42 -36.24 19.92 42.53
CA GLU A 42 -37.33 19.22 43.22
C GLU A 42 -37.18 17.70 43.09
N LEU A 43 -36.83 17.18 41.92
CA LEU A 43 -36.56 15.75 41.72
C LEU A 43 -35.41 15.24 42.60
N LEU A 44 -34.35 16.03 42.79
CA LEU A 44 -33.26 15.69 43.71
C LEU A 44 -33.70 15.66 45.18
N ARG A 45 -34.65 16.52 45.59
CA ARG A 45 -35.23 16.49 46.94
C ARG A 45 -36.09 15.26 47.18
N GLU A 46 -36.68 14.70 46.12
CA GLU A 46 -37.45 13.45 46.14
C GLU A 46 -36.58 12.18 45.99
N ASP A 47 -35.25 12.30 46.00
CA ASP A 47 -34.27 11.21 45.75
C ASP A 47 -34.41 10.56 44.35
N LYS A 48 -35.06 11.23 43.39
CA LYS A 48 -35.22 10.80 41.99
C LYS A 48 -34.04 11.22 41.12
N VAL A 49 -32.86 10.67 41.45
CA VAL A 49 -31.58 11.13 40.90
C VAL A 49 -31.45 10.91 39.38
N GLU A 50 -31.95 9.80 38.84
CA GLU A 50 -31.88 9.53 37.39
C GLU A 50 -32.77 10.48 36.57
N GLU A 51 -33.99 10.75 37.05
CA GLU A 51 -34.91 11.70 36.43
C GLU A 51 -34.34 13.12 36.48
N ALA A 52 -33.79 13.54 37.63
CA ALA A 52 -33.12 14.83 37.76
C ALA A 52 -31.97 14.98 36.77
N LEU A 53 -31.20 13.91 36.53
CA LEU A 53 -30.08 13.91 35.59
C LEU A 53 -30.56 14.07 34.13
N GLN A 54 -31.72 13.50 33.77
CA GLN A 54 -32.34 13.75 32.47
C GLN A 54 -32.83 15.19 32.31
N VAL A 55 -33.46 15.75 33.35
CA VAL A 55 -33.95 17.14 33.34
C VAL A 55 -32.78 18.14 33.29
N ILE A 56 -31.69 17.89 34.01
CA ILE A 56 -30.47 18.72 33.94
C ILE A 56 -29.86 18.69 32.54
N LYS A 57 -29.85 17.52 31.87
CA LYS A 57 -29.40 17.42 30.47
C LYS A 57 -30.27 18.28 29.54
N LYS A 58 -31.59 18.27 29.72
CA LYS A 58 -32.50 19.17 28.99
C LYS A 58 -32.24 20.64 29.31
N ALA A 59 -32.03 20.99 30.58
CA ALA A 59 -31.72 22.35 30.99
C ALA A 59 -30.42 22.86 30.35
N LYS A 60 -29.38 22.01 30.32
CA LYS A 60 -28.11 22.28 29.64
C LYS A 60 -28.32 22.53 28.15
N LEU A 61 -29.18 21.75 27.49
CA LEU A 61 -29.52 21.93 26.08
C LEU A 61 -30.09 23.34 25.80
N HIS A 62 -31.07 23.77 26.61
CA HIS A 62 -31.70 25.08 26.49
C HIS A 62 -30.76 26.23 26.85
N ALA A 63 -29.74 25.99 27.68
CA ALA A 63 -28.74 26.99 28.03
C ALA A 63 -27.64 27.17 26.96
N LEU A 64 -27.46 26.19 26.07
CA LEU A 64 -26.44 26.22 25.02
C LEU A 64 -26.90 27.06 23.80
N PRO A 65 -25.96 27.59 22.98
CA PRO A 65 -26.33 28.33 21.78
C PRO A 65 -27.03 27.41 20.76
N ASP A 66 -27.90 27.98 19.93
CA ASP A 66 -28.59 27.23 18.88
C ASP A 66 -27.57 26.53 17.95
N ARG A 67 -27.78 25.23 17.74
CA ARG A 67 -26.88 24.39 16.94
C ARG A 67 -26.75 24.94 15.51
N LYS A 68 -27.85 25.40 14.90
CA LYS A 68 -27.81 25.92 13.52
C LYS A 68 -26.97 27.20 13.44
N TYR A 69 -27.07 28.07 14.43
CA TYR A 69 -26.22 29.26 14.57
C TYR A 69 -24.73 28.91 14.75
N ILE A 70 -24.41 27.91 15.57
CA ILE A 70 -23.01 27.46 15.73
C ILE A 70 -22.48 26.90 14.41
N LEU A 71 -23.27 26.06 13.72
CA LEU A 71 -22.87 25.47 12.44
C LEU A 71 -22.70 26.52 11.34
N SER A 72 -23.57 27.54 11.26
CA SER A 72 -23.44 28.61 10.27
C SER A 72 -22.20 29.48 10.54
N THR A 73 -21.91 29.77 11.81
CA THR A 73 -20.70 30.48 12.23
C THR A 73 -19.45 29.67 11.90
N ALA A 74 -19.42 28.37 12.22
CA ALA A 74 -18.31 27.47 11.91
C ALA A 74 -18.04 27.41 10.40
N LEU A 75 -19.10 27.33 9.59
CA LEU A 75 -18.99 27.32 8.13
C LEU A 75 -18.44 28.65 7.59
N SER A 76 -18.86 29.79 8.15
CA SER A 76 -18.31 31.11 7.77
C SER A 76 -16.82 31.18 8.07
N LEU A 77 -16.40 30.79 9.27
CA LEU A 77 -14.99 30.77 9.68
C LEU A 77 -14.16 29.85 8.79
N ARG A 78 -14.68 28.66 8.46
CA ARG A 78 -14.02 27.73 7.53
C ARG A 78 -13.84 28.36 6.15
N ARG A 79 -14.88 28.99 5.58
CA ARG A 79 -14.80 29.67 4.28
C ARG A 79 -13.80 30.81 4.27
N ASP A 80 -13.72 31.59 5.35
CA ASP A 80 -12.70 32.62 5.52
C ASP A 80 -11.30 32.00 5.53
N GLY A 81 -11.12 30.89 6.26
CA GLY A 81 -9.87 30.11 6.29
C GLY A 81 -9.45 29.62 4.90
N GLU A 82 -10.38 29.05 4.12
CA GLU A 82 -10.13 28.61 2.74
C GLU A 82 -9.73 29.77 1.82
N ARG A 83 -10.38 30.93 1.93
CA ARG A 83 -10.01 32.14 1.18
C ARG A 83 -8.62 32.63 1.54
N LEU A 84 -8.27 32.63 2.83
CA LEU A 84 -6.96 33.03 3.33
C LEU A 84 -5.87 32.06 2.87
N LEU A 85 -6.14 30.75 2.92
CA LEU A 85 -5.25 29.70 2.42
C LEU A 85 -4.95 29.89 0.94
N LYS A 86 -5.98 30.16 0.12
CA LYS A 86 -5.82 30.47 -1.31
C LYS A 86 -5.05 31.77 -1.56
N GLY A 87 -5.10 32.71 -0.63
CA GLY A 87 -4.36 33.97 -0.67
C GLY A 87 -2.96 33.90 -0.04
N ASN A 88 -2.44 32.70 0.25
CA ASN A 88 -1.13 32.47 0.89
C ASN A 88 -0.97 33.12 2.28
N LYS A 89 -2.08 33.37 2.99
CA LYS A 89 -2.08 33.90 4.37
C LYS A 89 -2.23 32.77 5.39
N PHE A 90 -1.18 31.96 5.53
CA PHE A 90 -1.26 30.68 6.23
C PHE A 90 -1.55 30.81 7.74
N GLU A 91 -0.92 31.74 8.44
CA GLU A 91 -1.16 31.93 9.89
C GLU A 91 -2.60 32.36 10.20
N GLU A 92 -3.13 33.30 9.41
CA GLU A 92 -4.54 33.73 9.53
C GLU A 92 -5.49 32.57 9.20
N ALA A 93 -5.19 31.78 8.16
CA ALA A 93 -5.97 30.61 7.79
C ALA A 93 -5.98 29.54 8.91
N ILE A 94 -4.82 29.26 9.50
CA ILE A 94 -4.66 28.33 10.64
C ILE A 94 -5.54 28.77 11.82
N SER A 95 -5.54 30.06 12.17
CA SER A 95 -6.41 30.60 13.21
C SER A 95 -7.89 30.33 12.89
N LYS A 96 -8.31 30.63 11.66
CA LYS A 96 -9.71 30.45 11.24
C LYS A 96 -10.16 29.01 11.20
N PHE A 97 -9.31 28.07 10.78
CA PHE A 97 -9.64 26.64 10.84
C PHE A 97 -9.73 26.13 12.29
N ASN A 98 -8.84 26.57 13.19
CA ASN A 98 -8.91 26.21 14.60
C ASN A 98 -10.21 26.73 15.26
N GLU A 99 -10.56 27.99 15.00
CA GLU A 99 -11.83 28.58 15.46
C GLU A 99 -13.03 27.80 14.91
N ALA A 100 -13.03 27.46 13.62
CA ALA A 100 -14.09 26.67 12.99
C ALA A 100 -14.22 25.26 13.60
N LEU A 101 -13.10 24.55 13.79
CA LEU A 101 -13.07 23.23 14.41
C LEU A 101 -13.61 23.24 15.84
N GLN A 102 -13.27 24.26 16.63
CA GLN A 102 -13.83 24.42 17.96
C GLN A 102 -15.36 24.53 17.92
N LYS A 103 -15.91 25.33 17.00
CA LYS A 103 -17.36 25.48 16.81
C LYS A 103 -18.01 24.20 16.30
N TYR A 104 -17.41 23.50 15.34
CA TYR A 104 -17.96 22.22 14.87
C TYR A 104 -17.98 21.16 15.98
N ARG A 105 -16.93 21.06 16.80
CA ARG A 105 -16.91 20.15 17.95
C ARG A 105 -17.98 20.49 18.98
N GLN A 106 -18.21 21.79 19.24
CA GLN A 106 -19.31 22.24 20.08
C GLN A 106 -20.68 21.85 19.50
N ALA A 107 -20.89 22.05 18.19
CA ALA A 107 -22.12 21.64 17.52
C ALA A 107 -22.33 20.12 17.53
N LEU A 108 -21.24 19.35 17.43
CA LEU A 108 -21.28 17.88 17.51
C LEU A 108 -21.73 17.40 18.90
N GLU A 109 -21.20 18.00 19.97
CA GLU A 109 -21.60 17.69 21.35
C GLU A 109 -23.10 17.98 21.56
N ILE A 110 -23.58 19.15 21.13
CA ILE A 110 -25.00 19.50 21.19
C ILE A 110 -25.85 18.50 20.41
N SER A 111 -25.43 18.14 19.20
CA SER A 111 -26.14 17.16 18.36
C SER A 111 -26.31 15.79 19.03
N GLN A 112 -25.30 15.37 19.78
CA GLN A 112 -25.33 14.11 20.53
C GLN A 112 -26.26 14.21 21.74
N LEU A 113 -26.29 15.35 22.43
CA LEU A 113 -27.21 15.61 23.55
C LEU A 113 -28.67 15.69 23.09
N GLU A 114 -28.92 16.25 21.89
CA GLU A 114 -30.25 16.33 21.27
C GLU A 114 -30.77 14.95 20.81
N GLY A 115 -29.92 13.92 20.76
CA GLY A 115 -30.30 12.61 20.27
C GLY A 115 -30.61 12.59 18.77
N LEU A 116 -29.92 13.42 17.97
CA LEU A 116 -30.10 13.44 16.53
C LEU A 116 -29.81 12.08 15.89
N GLU A 117 -30.46 11.84 14.75
CA GLU A 117 -30.17 10.70 13.90
C GLU A 117 -28.67 10.59 13.58
N GLU A 118 -28.18 9.35 13.55
CA GLU A 118 -26.77 9.04 13.34
C GLU A 118 -26.21 9.65 12.04
N GLU A 119 -27.06 9.84 11.04
CA GLU A 119 -26.69 10.48 9.77
C GLU A 119 -26.27 11.95 9.96
N ASN A 120 -27.03 12.74 10.74
CA ASN A 120 -26.74 14.15 10.99
C ASN A 120 -25.44 14.31 11.79
N VAL A 121 -25.23 13.46 12.80
CA VAL A 121 -23.99 13.40 13.57
C VAL A 121 -22.80 13.04 12.67
N SER A 122 -22.99 12.08 11.75
CA SER A 122 -21.95 11.68 10.80
C SER A 122 -21.57 12.80 9.84
N ARG A 123 -22.52 13.62 9.38
CA ARG A 123 -22.25 14.77 8.51
C ARG A 123 -21.36 15.81 9.20
N ILE A 124 -21.63 16.12 10.47
CA ILE A 124 -20.80 17.06 11.25
C ILE A 124 -19.39 16.50 11.43
N LYS A 125 -19.25 15.21 11.75
CA LYS A 125 -17.94 14.55 11.84
C LYS A 125 -17.15 14.63 10.54
N ASN A 126 -17.80 14.35 9.41
CA ASN A 126 -17.19 14.49 8.08
C ASN A 126 -16.69 15.93 7.84
N THR A 127 -17.48 16.95 8.17
CA THR A 127 -17.05 18.35 8.03
C THR A 127 -15.87 18.69 8.95
N ILE A 128 -15.83 18.13 10.16
CA ILE A 128 -14.68 18.26 11.07
C ILE A 128 -13.43 17.66 10.44
N ASP A 129 -13.51 16.43 9.91
CA ASP A 129 -12.38 15.76 9.27
C ASP A 129 -11.82 16.59 8.11
N THR A 130 -12.68 17.08 7.20
CA THR A 130 -12.25 17.91 6.07
C THR A 130 -11.62 19.22 6.56
N THR A 131 -12.19 19.87 7.58
CA THR A 131 -11.63 21.12 8.12
C THR A 131 -10.28 20.88 8.80
N ASP A 132 -10.11 19.75 9.48
CA ASP A 132 -8.85 19.33 10.10
C ASP A 132 -7.77 19.05 9.05
N ASN A 133 -8.14 18.44 7.92
CA ASN A 133 -7.22 18.26 6.79
C ASN A 133 -6.83 19.59 6.12
N LEU A 134 -7.75 20.54 5.98
CA LEU A 134 -7.43 21.90 5.51
C LEU A 134 -6.48 22.63 6.46
N LEU A 135 -6.64 22.44 7.77
CA LEU A 135 -5.70 22.95 8.78
C LEU A 135 -4.30 22.32 8.63
N LYS A 136 -4.22 21.01 8.37
CA LYS A 136 -2.94 20.32 8.08
C LYS A 136 -2.28 20.88 6.83
N ILE A 137 -3.05 21.08 5.75
CA ILE A 137 -2.57 21.73 4.51
C ILE A 137 -2.01 23.13 4.82
N ALA A 138 -2.72 23.94 5.59
CA ALA A 138 -2.27 25.30 5.93
C ALA A 138 -0.97 25.29 6.76
N ASN A 139 -0.87 24.41 7.77
CA ASN A 139 0.35 24.24 8.56
C ASN A 139 1.53 23.78 7.70
N PHE A 140 1.29 22.82 6.82
CA PHE A 140 2.29 22.28 5.93
C PHE A 140 2.81 23.35 4.95
N ARG A 141 1.91 24.09 4.29
CA ARG A 141 2.29 25.22 3.40
C ARG A 141 3.08 26.31 4.14
N ARG A 142 2.72 26.62 5.39
CA ARG A 142 3.46 27.58 6.23
C ARG A 142 4.91 27.15 6.48
N ILE A 143 5.13 25.88 6.84
CA ILE A 143 6.48 25.34 7.07
C ILE A 143 7.27 25.34 5.75
N PHE A 144 6.61 24.95 4.67
CA PHE A 144 7.25 24.91 3.36
C PHE A 144 7.63 26.30 2.83
N GLU A 145 6.84 27.34 3.09
CA GLU A 145 7.25 28.71 2.79
C GLU A 145 8.50 29.14 3.58
N ARG A 146 8.66 28.69 4.82
CA ARG A 146 9.92 28.92 5.57
C ARG A 146 11.10 28.20 4.93
N ILE A 147 10.90 26.99 4.40
CA ILE A 147 11.93 26.26 3.62
C ILE A 147 12.32 27.07 2.38
N LYS A 148 11.34 27.59 1.64
CA LYS A 148 11.57 28.45 0.45
C LYS A 148 12.28 29.75 0.80
N GLN A 149 11.92 30.39 1.91
CA GLN A 149 12.48 31.69 2.30
C GLN A 149 13.79 31.59 3.08
N ALA A 150 14.16 30.39 3.56
CA ALA A 150 15.39 30.18 4.34
C ALA A 150 16.63 30.73 3.59
N GLN A 151 17.38 31.60 4.26
CA GLN A 151 18.58 32.26 3.71
C GLN A 151 19.87 31.55 4.14
N ASN A 152 19.80 30.68 5.15
CA ASN A 152 20.94 29.91 5.66
C ASN A 152 20.53 28.48 6.02
N GLN A 153 21.53 27.62 6.24
CA GLN A 153 21.32 26.20 6.54
C GLN A 153 20.58 25.97 7.85
N ASN A 154 20.76 26.83 8.85
CA ASN A 154 20.14 26.64 10.17
C ASN A 154 18.62 26.85 10.11
N GLU A 155 18.17 27.90 9.41
CA GLU A 155 16.75 28.13 9.13
C GLU A 155 16.13 26.95 8.36
N LEU A 156 16.84 26.45 7.34
CA LEU A 156 16.39 25.36 6.51
C LEU A 156 16.28 24.04 7.29
N TRP A 157 17.28 23.70 8.10
CA TRP A 157 17.27 22.53 8.98
C TRP A 157 16.17 22.60 10.03
N THR A 158 15.94 23.78 10.60
CA THR A 158 14.87 23.99 11.59
C THR A 158 13.50 23.74 10.96
N ALA A 159 13.26 24.30 9.78
CA ALA A 159 11.99 24.10 9.07
C ALA A 159 11.82 22.65 8.57
N LEU A 160 12.90 21.99 8.12
CA LEU A 160 12.89 20.58 7.72
C LEU A 160 12.55 19.65 8.88
N LYS A 161 13.14 19.86 10.07
CA LYS A 161 12.84 19.05 11.27
C LYS A 161 11.37 19.19 11.71
N GLU A 162 10.82 20.40 11.57
CA GLU A 162 9.40 20.64 11.81
C GLU A 162 8.53 19.92 10.77
N LEU A 163 8.93 19.94 9.49
CA LEU A 163 8.26 19.24 8.40
C LEU A 163 8.20 17.72 8.63
N GLU A 164 9.28 17.11 9.12
CA GLU A 164 9.36 15.67 9.38
C GLU A 164 8.39 15.17 10.46
N THR A 165 7.96 16.05 11.37
CA THR A 165 7.09 15.69 12.50
C THR A 165 5.66 16.19 12.35
N THR A 166 5.42 17.14 11.44
CA THR A 166 4.10 17.74 11.23
C THR A 166 3.16 16.76 10.53
N PRO A 167 1.90 16.60 10.97
CA PRO A 167 0.90 15.85 10.23
C PRO A 167 0.65 16.51 8.86
N VAL A 168 0.81 15.73 7.79
CA VAL A 168 0.53 16.17 6.42
C VAL A 168 -0.78 15.56 5.93
N PRO A 169 -1.49 16.23 5.00
CA PRO A 169 -2.67 15.66 4.37
C PRO A 169 -2.33 14.42 3.52
N MET A 170 -1.19 14.44 2.83
CA MET A 170 -0.72 13.39 1.93
C MET A 170 0.78 13.21 2.11
N GLU A 171 1.25 11.96 2.26
CA GLU A 171 2.68 11.70 2.50
C GLU A 171 3.57 11.97 1.28
N ASP A 172 3.03 11.78 0.07
CA ASP A 172 3.74 12.18 -1.14
C ASP A 172 4.12 13.66 -1.09
N ASP A 173 3.26 14.49 -0.46
CA ASP A 173 3.55 15.91 -0.33
C ASP A 173 4.77 16.15 0.58
N ARG A 174 4.86 15.41 1.69
CA ARG A 174 6.00 15.53 2.60
C ARG A 174 7.30 15.13 1.91
N VAL A 175 7.30 14.03 1.16
CA VAL A 175 8.48 13.52 0.47
C VAL A 175 9.00 14.55 -0.53
N ASP A 176 8.13 15.11 -1.37
CA ASP A 176 8.53 16.10 -2.36
C ASP A 176 9.05 17.39 -1.70
N ALA A 177 8.44 17.82 -0.59
CA ALA A 177 8.94 18.94 0.21
C ALA A 177 10.32 18.66 0.86
N ILE A 178 10.56 17.42 1.32
CA ILE A 178 11.86 16.98 1.85
C ILE A 178 12.91 16.97 0.74
N VAL A 179 12.58 16.47 -0.45
CA VAL A 179 13.47 16.46 -1.62
C VAL A 179 13.83 17.89 -2.02
N PHE A 180 12.86 18.79 -2.06
CA PHE A 180 13.08 20.21 -2.32
C PHE A 180 14.02 20.85 -1.29
N ALA A 181 13.79 20.60 0.00
CA ALA A 181 14.63 21.13 1.08
C ALA A 181 16.08 20.61 0.98
N HIS A 182 16.27 19.32 0.72
CA HIS A 182 17.60 18.75 0.54
C HIS A 182 18.29 19.26 -0.73
N ARG A 183 17.56 19.44 -1.84
CA ARG A 183 18.08 20.10 -3.04
C ARG A 183 18.59 21.49 -2.72
N LYS A 184 17.81 22.28 -1.97
CA LYS A 184 18.20 23.61 -1.54
C LYS A 184 19.45 23.59 -0.66
N LEU A 185 19.52 22.68 0.33
CA LEU A 185 20.72 22.47 1.15
C LEU A 185 21.95 22.16 0.29
N VAL A 186 21.81 21.23 -0.66
CA VAL A 186 22.89 20.81 -1.55
C VAL A 186 23.42 21.98 -2.37
N VAL A 187 22.54 22.77 -2.98
CA VAL A 187 22.96 23.94 -3.78
C VAL A 187 23.59 25.03 -2.91
N MET A 188 23.06 25.29 -1.71
CA MET A 188 23.67 26.24 -0.78
C MET A 188 25.10 25.82 -0.39
N GLU A 189 25.30 24.53 -0.10
CA GLU A 189 26.62 24.00 0.24
C GLU A 189 27.56 24.02 -0.98
N MET A 190 27.08 23.65 -2.17
CA MET A 190 27.86 23.77 -3.41
C MET A 190 28.34 25.20 -3.64
N ASN A 191 27.47 26.20 -3.44
CA ASN A 191 27.86 27.61 -3.60
C ASN A 191 28.92 28.04 -2.59
N SER A 192 28.85 27.57 -1.34
CA SER A 192 29.89 27.80 -0.33
C SER A 192 31.22 27.12 -0.70
N ILE A 193 31.16 25.90 -1.24
CA ILE A 193 32.34 25.17 -1.71
C ILE A 193 32.97 25.87 -2.93
N ILE A 194 32.17 26.41 -3.86
CA ILE A 194 32.67 27.19 -4.99
C ILE A 194 33.38 28.46 -4.50
N ASP A 195 32.88 29.15 -3.46
CA ASP A 195 33.60 30.25 -2.83
C ASP A 195 34.95 29.81 -2.26
N LEU A 196 34.97 28.66 -1.58
CA LEU A 196 36.19 28.09 -1.03
C LEU A 196 37.22 27.76 -2.13
N MET A 197 36.76 27.20 -3.26
CA MET A 197 37.58 26.95 -4.44
C MET A 197 38.10 28.26 -5.07
N GLY A 198 37.28 29.31 -5.09
CA GLY A 198 37.69 30.65 -5.52
C GLY A 198 38.78 31.24 -4.63
N GLN A 199 38.66 31.09 -3.30
CA GLN A 199 39.70 31.49 -2.35
C GLN A 199 41.00 30.72 -2.56
N ALA A 200 40.92 29.39 -2.76
CA ALA A 200 42.08 28.55 -3.08
C ALA A 200 42.78 29.04 -4.35
N ALA A 201 42.01 29.43 -5.37
CA ALA A 201 42.55 29.98 -6.60
C ALA A 201 43.24 31.33 -6.41
N GLU A 202 42.71 32.20 -5.56
CA GLU A 202 43.37 33.47 -5.21
C GLU A 202 44.68 33.25 -4.41
N MET A 203 44.72 32.26 -3.51
CA MET A 203 45.95 31.85 -2.84
C MET A 203 47.01 31.37 -3.85
N TYR A 204 46.58 30.53 -4.80
CA TYR A 204 47.46 30.04 -5.87
C TYR A 204 48.03 31.20 -6.70
N LYS A 205 47.21 32.17 -7.10
CA LYS A 205 47.65 33.35 -7.88
C LYS A 205 48.67 34.22 -7.12
N LYS A 206 48.61 34.22 -5.79
CA LYS A 206 49.55 34.93 -4.91
C LYS A 206 50.85 34.16 -4.65
N GLY A 207 50.98 32.94 -5.16
CA GLY A 207 52.14 32.08 -4.92
C GLY A 207 52.05 31.22 -3.66
N ASP A 208 50.95 31.27 -2.91
CA ASP A 208 50.74 30.43 -1.73
C ASP A 208 50.13 29.08 -2.12
N TRP A 209 50.93 28.26 -2.80
CA TRP A 209 50.50 27.00 -3.38
C TRP A 209 50.14 25.95 -2.32
N TYR A 210 50.85 25.93 -1.19
CA TYR A 210 50.58 24.99 -0.11
C TYR A 210 49.21 25.23 0.53
N SER A 211 48.85 26.49 0.82
CA SER A 211 47.52 26.81 1.34
C SER A 211 46.42 26.60 0.30
N ALA A 212 46.71 26.90 -0.99
CA ALA A 212 45.78 26.63 -2.08
C ALA A 212 45.43 25.14 -2.19
N GLU A 213 46.44 24.27 -2.16
CA GLU A 213 46.30 22.81 -2.20
C GLU A 213 45.41 22.30 -1.06
N LYS A 214 45.73 22.68 0.18
CA LYS A 214 44.93 22.31 1.36
C LYS A 214 43.49 22.80 1.27
N THR A 215 43.28 23.99 0.71
CA THR A 215 41.93 24.55 0.56
C THR A 215 41.12 23.80 -0.49
N PHE A 216 41.75 23.37 -1.61
CA PHE A 216 41.10 22.45 -2.56
C PHE A 216 40.84 21.05 -1.97
N GLN A 217 41.75 20.50 -1.16
CA GLN A 217 41.50 19.25 -0.45
C GLN A 217 40.29 19.37 0.49
N LYS A 218 40.17 20.48 1.21
CA LYS A 218 39.02 20.77 2.06
C LYS A 218 37.72 20.83 1.24
N ALA A 219 37.72 21.54 0.11
CA ALA A 219 36.58 21.59 -0.81
C ALA A 219 36.17 20.19 -1.29
N LYS A 220 37.14 19.37 -1.72
CA LYS A 220 36.90 17.98 -2.14
C LYS A 220 36.26 17.13 -1.04
N LYS A 221 36.79 17.21 0.18
CA LYS A 221 36.28 16.47 1.35
C LYS A 221 34.84 16.87 1.73
N MET A 222 34.44 18.12 1.44
CA MET A 222 33.07 18.58 1.65
C MET A 222 32.11 18.09 0.54
N LEU A 223 32.59 17.93 -0.70
CA LEU A 223 31.78 17.45 -1.82
C LEU A 223 31.42 15.96 -1.73
N GLU A 224 32.28 15.11 -1.14
CA GLU A 224 32.06 13.66 -1.02
C GLU A 224 30.76 13.29 -0.25
N PRO A 225 30.52 13.76 0.99
CA PRO A 225 29.26 13.50 1.69
C PRO A 225 28.06 14.19 1.03
N LEU A 226 28.30 15.29 0.32
CA LEU A 226 27.25 16.00 -0.42
C LEU A 226 26.76 15.19 -1.63
N LEU A 227 27.68 14.51 -2.33
CA LEU A 227 27.37 13.59 -3.42
C LEU A 227 26.50 12.44 -2.94
N GLU A 228 26.82 11.87 -1.78
CA GLU A 228 26.04 10.78 -1.20
C GLU A 228 24.61 11.24 -0.86
N THR A 229 24.48 12.44 -0.30
CA THR A 229 23.18 13.06 -0.04
C THR A 229 22.39 13.28 -1.34
N ALA A 230 23.03 13.79 -2.39
CA ALA A 230 22.39 14.01 -3.68
C ALA A 230 21.92 12.71 -4.33
N LYS A 231 22.72 11.65 -4.28
CA LYS A 231 22.35 10.31 -4.76
C LYS A 231 21.18 9.73 -3.98
N LYS A 232 21.24 9.82 -2.65
CA LYS A 232 20.18 9.31 -1.74
C LYS A 232 18.80 9.87 -2.10
N TYR A 233 18.72 11.16 -2.43
CA TYR A 233 17.46 11.83 -2.79
C TYR A 233 17.21 11.92 -4.31
N GLY A 234 18.05 11.29 -5.15
CA GLY A 234 17.88 11.28 -6.60
C GLY A 234 17.96 12.66 -7.26
N LEU A 235 18.82 13.54 -6.74
CA LEU A 235 18.93 14.93 -7.19
C LEU A 235 19.71 15.06 -8.50
N GLU A 236 19.26 15.96 -9.38
CA GLU A 236 19.94 16.29 -10.65
C GLU A 236 21.33 16.89 -10.42
N GLU A 237 21.56 17.50 -9.26
CA GLU A 237 22.83 18.07 -8.82
C GLU A 237 23.95 17.04 -8.68
N THR A 238 23.63 15.74 -8.68
CA THR A 238 24.63 14.65 -8.64
C THR A 238 25.71 14.82 -9.71
N THR A 239 25.31 15.13 -10.96
CA THR A 239 26.26 15.35 -12.06
C THR A 239 27.12 16.59 -11.83
N LYS A 240 26.51 17.65 -11.31
CA LYS A 240 27.18 18.92 -11.01
C LYS A 240 28.24 18.74 -9.90
N ILE A 241 27.92 17.98 -8.86
CA ILE A 241 28.85 17.65 -7.77
C ILE A 241 30.04 16.82 -8.27
N ASN A 242 29.80 15.84 -9.14
CA ASN A 242 30.88 15.07 -9.77
C ASN A 242 31.83 15.98 -10.57
N THR A 243 31.30 16.92 -11.36
CA THR A 243 32.14 17.90 -12.06
C THR A 243 33.00 18.73 -11.11
N LEU A 244 32.45 19.16 -9.95
CA LEU A 244 33.22 19.90 -8.95
C LEU A 244 34.32 19.04 -8.30
N LEU A 245 34.05 17.75 -8.05
CA LEU A 245 35.03 16.79 -7.54
C LEU A 245 36.18 16.59 -8.53
N ASP A 246 35.88 16.51 -9.82
CA ASP A 246 36.88 16.40 -10.88
C ASP A 246 37.76 17.64 -10.93
N VAL A 247 37.15 18.84 -10.90
CA VAL A 247 37.89 20.12 -10.86
C VAL A 247 38.81 20.19 -9.64
N CYS A 248 38.33 19.82 -8.45
CA CYS A 248 39.19 19.78 -7.26
C CYS A 248 40.35 18.81 -7.44
N THR A 249 40.08 17.61 -7.96
CA THR A 249 41.09 16.57 -8.15
C THR A 249 42.17 16.99 -9.15
N GLU A 250 41.79 17.59 -10.27
CA GLU A 250 42.72 18.13 -11.26
C GLU A 250 43.55 19.31 -10.73
N ASN A 251 42.93 20.21 -9.97
CA ASN A 251 43.65 21.34 -9.37
C ASN A 251 44.66 20.88 -8.31
N ILE A 252 44.27 19.97 -7.42
CA ILE A 252 45.15 19.37 -6.40
C ILE A 252 46.34 18.69 -7.08
N ARG A 253 46.09 17.88 -8.11
CA ARG A 253 47.15 17.18 -8.85
C ARG A 253 48.15 18.16 -9.48
N GLY A 254 47.66 19.23 -10.11
CA GLY A 254 48.53 20.23 -10.74
C GLY A 254 49.35 21.03 -9.73
N ILE A 255 48.75 21.41 -8.60
CA ILE A 255 49.45 22.13 -7.53
C ILE A 255 50.50 21.23 -6.85
N ASN A 256 50.20 19.95 -6.60
CA ASN A 256 51.17 19.02 -6.03
C ASN A 256 52.38 18.82 -6.95
N TYR A 257 52.17 18.68 -8.26
CA TYR A 257 53.27 18.63 -9.22
C TYR A 257 54.13 19.90 -9.17
N LEU A 258 53.50 21.09 -9.07
CA LEU A 258 54.21 22.36 -8.94
C LEU A 258 55.02 22.44 -7.63
N LEU A 259 54.47 21.95 -6.52
CA LEU A 259 55.17 21.88 -5.22
C LEU A 259 56.38 20.93 -5.26
N GLU A 260 56.30 19.83 -6.02
CA GLU A 260 57.36 18.83 -6.13
C GLU A 260 58.46 19.23 -7.13
N THR A 261 58.10 19.86 -8.24
CA THR A 261 59.02 20.09 -9.38
C THR A 261 59.42 21.56 -9.55
N ALA A 262 58.74 22.48 -8.87
CA ALA A 262 58.80 23.92 -9.11
C ALA A 262 58.41 24.35 -10.55
N GLU A 263 57.80 23.46 -11.34
CA GLU A 263 57.32 23.74 -12.69
C GLU A 263 55.81 23.48 -12.82
N VAL A 264 55.14 24.24 -13.70
CA VAL A 264 53.72 24.01 -13.99
C VAL A 264 53.58 22.81 -14.93
N PRO A 265 52.70 21.83 -14.66
CA PRO A 265 52.54 20.67 -15.55
C PRO A 265 52.18 21.11 -16.97
N PRO A 266 52.80 20.51 -18.02
CA PRO A 266 52.52 20.86 -19.41
C PRO A 266 51.02 20.75 -19.74
N GLY A 267 50.44 21.82 -20.27
CA GLY A 267 49.02 21.88 -20.69
C GLY A 267 48.00 21.99 -19.55
N TRP A 268 48.42 21.94 -18.28
CA TRP A 268 47.52 22.14 -17.15
C TRP A 268 47.21 23.63 -16.95
N LYS A 269 45.96 23.91 -16.57
CA LYS A 269 45.48 25.24 -16.21
C LYS A 269 44.60 25.12 -14.97
N LEU A 270 44.74 26.05 -14.04
CA LEU A 270 43.86 26.17 -12.89
C LEU A 270 42.40 26.36 -13.35
N ARG A 271 41.50 25.51 -12.89
CA ARG A 271 40.07 25.56 -13.22
C ARG A 271 39.26 26.11 -12.05
N ILE A 272 38.35 27.04 -12.32
CA ILE A 272 37.45 27.62 -11.31
C ILE A 272 36.01 27.56 -11.86
N PRO A 273 35.07 26.92 -11.16
CA PRO A 273 33.66 26.91 -11.55
C PRO A 273 33.03 28.31 -11.45
N ASN A 274 32.15 28.68 -12.38
CA ASN A 274 31.34 29.90 -12.26
C ASN A 274 30.11 29.61 -11.36
N LYS A 275 29.79 30.51 -10.42
CA LYS A 275 28.57 30.41 -9.60
C LYS A 275 27.27 30.51 -10.40
N GLU A 276 27.25 31.28 -11.48
CA GLU A 276 26.04 31.51 -12.29
C GLU A 276 25.49 30.22 -12.92
N SER A 277 26.34 29.20 -13.08
CA SER A 277 25.94 27.86 -13.56
C SER A 277 25.19 27.00 -12.52
N PHE A 278 25.02 27.47 -11.27
CA PHE A 278 24.49 26.69 -10.14
C PHE A 278 23.33 27.40 -9.41
N VAL A 279 22.45 28.05 -10.17
CA VAL A 279 21.22 28.66 -9.64
C VAL A 279 20.10 27.62 -9.60
N ILE A 280 19.30 27.63 -8.53
CA ILE A 280 18.00 26.94 -8.51
C ILE A 280 17.04 27.85 -9.26
N GLU A 281 16.54 27.43 -10.42
CA GLU A 281 15.33 28.02 -10.95
C GLU A 281 14.21 27.67 -9.95
N GLU A 282 13.65 28.67 -9.27
CA GLU A 282 12.43 28.49 -8.48
C GLU A 282 11.31 28.12 -9.46
N SER A 283 11.15 26.83 -9.74
CA SER A 283 10.18 26.35 -10.73
C SER A 283 8.76 26.71 -10.28
N GLU A 284 7.94 27.22 -11.20
CA GLU A 284 6.50 27.47 -11.04
C GLU A 284 5.71 26.21 -10.58
N ASP A 285 6.29 25.01 -10.69
CA ASP A 285 5.69 23.71 -10.36
C ASP A 285 5.34 23.49 -8.88
N VAL A 286 5.93 24.28 -7.97
CA VAL A 286 5.79 24.08 -6.52
C VAL A 286 4.40 24.50 -6.01
N GLU A 287 3.76 25.50 -6.61
CA GLU A 287 2.40 25.90 -6.22
C GLU A 287 1.33 24.96 -6.80
N GLU A 288 1.56 24.43 -8.01
CA GLU A 288 0.71 23.38 -8.62
C GLU A 288 0.62 22.15 -7.72
N PHE A 289 1.74 21.79 -7.09
CA PHE A 289 1.86 20.64 -6.21
C PHE A 289 0.89 20.70 -5.01
N PHE A 290 0.84 21.82 -4.26
CA PHE A 290 -0.04 21.90 -3.09
C PHE A 290 -1.52 22.12 -3.43
N ASN A 291 -1.84 22.56 -4.64
CA ASN A 291 -3.24 22.73 -5.06
C ASN A 291 -3.96 21.39 -5.19
N LYS A 292 -3.20 20.32 -5.46
CA LYS A 292 -3.72 18.96 -5.60
C LYS A 292 -4.33 18.42 -4.30
N SER A 293 -3.71 18.66 -3.14
CA SER A 293 -4.23 18.18 -1.85
C SER A 293 -5.52 18.92 -1.46
N VAL A 294 -5.61 20.22 -1.75
CA VAL A 294 -6.86 20.99 -1.57
C VAL A 294 -7.96 20.49 -2.50
N GLU A 295 -7.64 20.24 -3.77
CA GLU A 295 -8.58 19.68 -4.75
C GLU A 295 -9.03 18.28 -4.36
N TYR A 296 -8.11 17.45 -3.84
CA TYR A 296 -8.42 16.13 -3.30
C TYR A 296 -9.45 16.21 -2.16
N GLU A 297 -9.20 17.05 -1.15
CA GLU A 297 -10.13 17.21 -0.01
C GLU A 297 -11.51 17.71 -0.45
N LYS A 298 -11.54 18.64 -1.40
CA LYS A 298 -12.81 19.12 -1.99
C LYS A 298 -13.58 17.98 -2.67
N ARG A 299 -12.91 17.16 -3.49
CA ARG A 299 -13.53 16.00 -4.12
C ARG A 299 -14.00 14.98 -3.09
N LEU A 300 -13.21 14.73 -2.06
CA LEU A 300 -13.57 13.81 -0.98
C LEU A 300 -14.81 14.29 -0.23
N GLU A 301 -14.97 15.60 -0.02
CA GLU A 301 -16.16 16.21 0.57
C GLU A 301 -17.40 15.97 -0.31
N GLU A 302 -17.31 16.17 -1.62
CA GLU A 302 -18.41 15.85 -2.57
C GLU A 302 -18.77 14.35 -2.55
N ILE A 303 -17.79 13.47 -2.38
CA ILE A 303 -18.03 12.02 -2.25
C ILE A 303 -18.74 11.73 -0.92
N ARG A 304 -18.37 12.41 0.17
CA ARG A 304 -18.99 12.27 1.50
C ARG A 304 -20.46 12.70 1.55
N GLU A 305 -20.95 13.46 0.56
CA GLU A 305 -22.38 13.78 0.43
C GLU A 305 -23.23 12.56 0.06
N LYS A 306 -22.63 11.58 -0.65
CA LYS A 306 -23.32 10.36 -1.13
C LYS A 306 -22.89 9.11 -0.39
N TYR A 307 -21.66 9.06 0.08
CA TYR A 307 -21.08 7.91 0.75
C TYR A 307 -20.75 8.25 2.19
N LYS A 308 -21.17 7.40 3.12
CA LYS A 308 -20.75 7.50 4.51
C LYS A 308 -19.36 6.87 4.65
N ILE A 309 -18.32 7.67 4.40
CA ILE A 309 -16.92 7.29 4.63
C ILE A 309 -16.70 7.12 6.12
N THR A 310 -16.13 5.98 6.52
CA THR A 310 -15.94 5.62 7.93
C THR A 310 -14.49 5.70 8.37
N ARG A 311 -13.55 5.19 7.57
CA ARG A 311 -12.10 5.26 7.84
C ARG A 311 -11.27 5.03 6.58
N LEU A 312 -10.04 5.52 6.61
CA LEU A 312 -9.00 5.14 5.65
C LEU A 312 -8.55 3.70 5.95
N ILE A 313 -8.49 2.85 4.93
CA ILE A 313 -8.07 1.44 5.04
C ILE A 313 -6.84 1.11 4.19
N GLY A 314 -6.44 1.98 3.27
CA GLY A 314 -5.22 1.79 2.50
C GLY A 314 -4.74 3.07 1.85
N GLU A 315 -3.43 3.21 1.70
CA GLU A 315 -2.80 4.27 0.94
C GLU A 315 -1.89 3.65 -0.12
N GLY A 316 -2.21 3.92 -1.39
CA GLY A 316 -1.39 3.57 -2.54
C GLY A 316 -0.69 4.79 -3.13
N ALA A 317 0.14 4.54 -4.14
CA ALA A 317 0.87 5.57 -4.87
C ALA A 317 -0.04 6.64 -5.50
N PHE A 318 -1.20 6.22 -6.00
CA PHE A 318 -2.09 7.07 -6.80
C PHE A 318 -3.47 7.26 -6.19
N SER A 319 -3.75 6.59 -5.07
CA SER A 319 -5.08 6.56 -4.50
C SER A 319 -5.07 6.28 -3.01
N TYR A 320 -6.10 6.78 -2.34
CA TYR A 320 -6.51 6.33 -1.01
C TYR A 320 -7.65 5.34 -1.14
N VAL A 321 -7.73 4.38 -0.22
CA VAL A 321 -8.83 3.42 -0.14
C VAL A 321 -9.54 3.62 1.19
N TYR A 322 -10.84 3.86 1.15
CA TYR A 322 -11.67 4.08 2.34
C TYR A 322 -12.71 2.97 2.52
N GLU A 323 -12.97 2.58 3.77
CA GLU A 323 -14.20 1.86 4.12
C GLU A 323 -15.36 2.86 4.14
N ALA A 324 -16.43 2.56 3.41
CA ALA A 324 -17.62 3.41 3.36
C ALA A 324 -18.90 2.59 3.34
N LYS A 325 -20.04 3.26 3.60
CA LYS A 325 -21.36 2.77 3.21
C LYS A 325 -21.85 3.54 1.99
N ASN A 326 -22.28 2.83 0.95
CA ASN A 326 -22.87 3.43 -0.25
C ASN A 326 -24.32 3.92 0.00
N PRO A 327 -24.95 4.64 -0.95
CA PRO A 327 -26.34 5.11 -0.80
C PRO A 327 -27.38 4.00 -0.55
N ARG A 328 -27.04 2.74 -0.84
CA ARG A 328 -27.90 1.56 -0.58
C ARG A 328 -27.68 0.96 0.81
N GLY A 329 -26.78 1.53 1.61
CA GLY A 329 -26.44 1.07 2.96
C GLY A 329 -25.44 -0.09 3.01
N HIS A 330 -24.93 -0.56 1.86
CA HIS A 330 -23.94 -1.64 1.81
C HIS A 330 -22.54 -1.12 2.14
N LYS A 331 -21.76 -1.93 2.88
CA LYS A 331 -20.34 -1.67 3.11
C LYS A 331 -19.55 -1.90 1.82
N VAL A 332 -18.69 -0.95 1.48
CA VAL A 332 -17.88 -0.94 0.26
C VAL A 332 -16.50 -0.37 0.54
N ALA A 333 -15.53 -0.69 -0.32
CA ALA A 333 -14.27 0.02 -0.41
C ALA A 333 -14.38 1.10 -1.49
N LEU A 334 -13.94 2.32 -1.18
CA LEU A 334 -13.84 3.44 -2.12
C LEU A 334 -12.38 3.74 -2.41
N LYS A 335 -11.90 3.41 -3.61
CA LYS A 335 -10.57 3.79 -4.08
C LYS A 335 -10.65 5.14 -4.76
N VAL A 336 -10.12 6.19 -4.13
CA VAL A 336 -10.19 7.58 -4.56
C VAL A 336 -8.82 8.03 -5.04
N LEU A 337 -8.72 8.52 -6.27
CA LEU A 337 -7.48 9.01 -6.86
C LEU A 337 -6.98 10.26 -6.13
N LYS A 338 -5.69 10.26 -5.79
CA LYS A 338 -4.94 11.41 -5.27
C LYS A 338 -4.99 12.59 -6.24
N TYR A 339 -4.83 12.31 -7.54
CA TYR A 339 -4.72 13.31 -8.60
C TYR A 339 -5.63 12.98 -9.80
N LEU A 340 -6.14 14.02 -10.49
CA LEU A 340 -6.98 13.90 -11.70
C LEU A 340 -6.26 14.33 -12.98
N ASP A 341 -4.95 14.18 -13.04
CA ASP A 341 -4.22 14.40 -14.28
C ASP A 341 -4.63 13.37 -15.36
N LYS A 342 -4.34 13.70 -16.63
CA LYS A 342 -4.74 12.88 -17.78
C LYS A 342 -4.23 11.44 -17.67
N ASP A 343 -3.02 11.25 -17.16
CA ASP A 343 -2.39 9.93 -17.06
C ASP A 343 -3.05 9.09 -15.96
N SER A 344 -3.27 9.68 -14.78
CA SER A 344 -3.99 9.05 -13.66
C SER A 344 -5.39 8.61 -14.07
N VAL A 345 -6.17 9.51 -14.70
CA VAL A 345 -7.55 9.19 -15.14
C VAL A 345 -7.55 8.15 -16.26
N SER A 346 -6.62 8.22 -17.21
CA SER A 346 -6.52 7.22 -18.29
C SER A 346 -6.24 5.81 -17.75
N THR A 347 -5.40 5.74 -16.71
CA THR A 347 -5.04 4.50 -16.03
C THR A 347 -6.21 3.92 -15.29
N PHE A 348 -6.90 4.77 -14.55
CA PHE A 348 -8.08 4.40 -13.78
C PHE A 348 -9.22 3.88 -14.67
N LYS A 349 -9.41 4.48 -15.85
CA LYS A 349 -10.34 3.97 -16.87
C LYS A 349 -9.95 2.58 -17.39
N ARG A 350 -8.65 2.33 -17.60
CA ARG A 350 -8.16 1.01 -18.01
C ARG A 350 -8.35 -0.03 -16.91
N GLU A 351 -8.06 0.32 -15.66
CA GLU A 351 -8.26 -0.54 -14.49
C GLU A 351 -9.74 -0.95 -14.35
N PHE A 352 -10.65 0.02 -14.41
CA PHE A 352 -12.09 -0.25 -14.40
C PHE A 352 -12.53 -1.14 -15.57
N ALA A 353 -12.06 -0.86 -16.78
CA ALA A 353 -12.40 -1.64 -17.96
C ALA A 353 -11.86 -3.07 -17.90
N ALA A 354 -10.67 -3.28 -17.33
CA ALA A 354 -10.09 -4.60 -17.12
C ALA A 354 -10.90 -5.38 -16.08
N ALA A 355 -11.13 -4.80 -14.89
CA ALA A 355 -11.87 -5.45 -13.81
C ALA A 355 -13.30 -5.83 -14.23
N ASN A 356 -13.99 -5.00 -15.01
CA ASN A 356 -15.35 -5.31 -15.49
C ASN A 356 -15.42 -6.48 -16.49
N LYS A 357 -14.32 -6.84 -17.16
CA LYS A 357 -14.27 -8.04 -18.02
C LYS A 357 -14.11 -9.32 -17.20
N LEU A 358 -13.75 -9.21 -15.92
CA LEU A 358 -13.37 -10.32 -15.08
C LEU A 358 -14.48 -10.63 -14.08
N ASN A 359 -15.18 -11.74 -14.29
CA ASN A 359 -16.15 -12.26 -13.33
C ASN A 359 -15.67 -13.63 -12.81
N HIS A 360 -15.06 -13.63 -11.63
CA HIS A 360 -14.52 -14.84 -10.99
C HIS A 360 -14.56 -14.69 -9.46
N GLU A 361 -14.69 -15.80 -8.72
CA GLU A 361 -14.83 -15.76 -7.26
C GLU A 361 -13.59 -15.25 -6.53
N ASN A 362 -12.40 -15.53 -7.09
CA ASN A 362 -11.10 -15.06 -6.59
C ASN A 362 -10.66 -13.71 -7.19
N ILE A 363 -11.58 -12.93 -7.77
CA ILE A 363 -11.32 -11.58 -8.30
C ILE A 363 -12.22 -10.57 -7.59
N VAL A 364 -11.64 -9.46 -7.14
CA VAL A 364 -12.39 -8.40 -6.46
C VAL A 364 -13.40 -7.77 -7.41
N LYS A 365 -14.66 -7.69 -6.98
CA LYS A 365 -15.71 -7.07 -7.78
C LYS A 365 -15.65 -5.55 -7.69
N VAL A 366 -15.72 -4.90 -8.85
CA VAL A 366 -15.90 -3.45 -8.97
C VAL A 366 -17.36 -3.17 -9.31
N TYR A 367 -18.02 -2.35 -8.51
CA TYR A 367 -19.45 -2.06 -8.63
C TYR A 367 -19.74 -0.81 -9.43
N HIS A 368 -18.93 0.24 -9.26
CA HIS A 368 -19.17 1.55 -9.85
C HIS A 368 -17.87 2.35 -10.02
N ALA A 369 -17.88 3.30 -10.95
CA ALA A 369 -16.80 4.26 -11.16
C ALA A 369 -17.37 5.66 -11.45
N ASP A 370 -16.81 6.67 -10.82
CA ASP A 370 -17.00 8.08 -11.19
C ASP A 370 -15.65 8.67 -11.60
N PHE A 371 -15.43 8.81 -12.91
CA PHE A 371 -14.18 9.33 -13.46
C PHE A 371 -14.03 10.85 -13.28
N MET A 372 -15.12 11.58 -13.02
CA MET A 372 -15.08 13.03 -12.80
C MET A 372 -14.62 13.36 -11.39
N ARG A 373 -15.11 12.60 -10.40
CA ARG A 373 -14.66 12.72 -9.01
C ARG A 373 -13.42 11.85 -8.72
N GLY A 374 -13.15 10.87 -9.56
CA GLY A 374 -11.97 10.00 -9.52
C GLY A 374 -12.07 8.92 -8.46
N PHE A 375 -13.17 8.17 -8.38
CA PHE A 375 -13.27 7.04 -7.44
C PHE A 375 -13.89 5.77 -8.05
N LEU A 376 -13.52 4.60 -7.49
CA LEU A 376 -14.16 3.30 -7.72
C LEU A 376 -14.84 2.83 -6.44
N GLU A 377 -16.04 2.28 -6.59
CA GLU A 377 -16.72 1.49 -5.58
C GLU A 377 -16.43 0.01 -5.84
N MET A 378 -15.91 -0.70 -4.83
CA MET A 378 -15.55 -2.12 -4.94
C MET A 378 -15.92 -2.90 -3.67
N GLU A 379 -15.82 -4.22 -3.78
CA GLU A 379 -16.01 -5.14 -2.65
C GLU A 379 -15.04 -4.82 -1.50
N LEU A 380 -15.57 -4.74 -0.28
CA LEU A 380 -14.77 -4.46 0.92
C LEU A 380 -14.17 -5.75 1.48
N ALA A 381 -12.85 -5.84 1.51
CA ALA A 381 -12.13 -6.92 2.18
C ALA A 381 -11.96 -6.66 3.69
N ASN A 382 -11.68 -7.71 4.47
CA ASN A 382 -11.38 -7.58 5.90
C ASN A 382 -9.94 -7.11 6.14
N SER A 383 -8.99 -7.59 5.34
CA SER A 383 -7.56 -7.26 5.38
C SER A 383 -6.90 -7.68 4.05
N ASN A 384 -5.58 -7.57 3.95
CA ASN A 384 -4.76 -8.02 2.82
C ASN A 384 -3.60 -8.92 3.30
N LEU A 385 -2.93 -9.60 2.35
CA LEU A 385 -1.86 -10.53 2.68
C LEU A 385 -0.65 -9.83 3.32
N GLU A 386 -0.36 -8.57 2.98
CA GLU A 386 0.74 -7.81 3.58
C GLU A 386 0.52 -7.57 5.08
N GLU A 387 -0.69 -7.17 5.47
CA GLU A 387 -1.10 -7.01 6.87
C GLU A 387 -1.07 -8.35 7.60
N MET A 388 -1.62 -9.40 6.98
CA MET A 388 -1.59 -10.74 7.56
C MET A 388 -0.15 -11.17 7.86
N MET A 389 0.79 -11.02 6.92
CA MET A 389 2.18 -11.43 7.10
C MET A 389 2.93 -10.62 8.18
N LYS A 390 2.53 -9.36 8.42
CA LYS A 390 3.05 -8.56 9.55
C LYS A 390 2.55 -9.05 10.90
N GLU A 391 1.30 -9.50 10.96
CA GLU A 391 0.70 -10.04 12.19
C GLU A 391 1.14 -11.48 12.47
N ARG A 392 1.16 -12.33 11.43
CA ARG A 392 1.58 -13.72 11.49
C ARG A 392 2.02 -14.24 10.10
N PRO A 393 3.09 -15.03 10.02
CA PRO A 393 3.37 -15.77 8.79
C PRO A 393 2.27 -16.82 8.53
N PRO A 394 1.82 -17.01 7.28
CA PRO A 394 0.93 -18.11 6.93
C PRO A 394 1.61 -19.46 7.18
N SER A 395 0.82 -20.48 7.50
CA SER A 395 1.36 -21.85 7.47
C SER A 395 1.71 -22.26 6.04
N VAL A 396 2.63 -23.22 5.86
CA VAL A 396 3.00 -23.71 4.52
C VAL A 396 1.79 -24.19 3.72
N ARG A 397 0.81 -24.83 4.37
CA ARG A 397 -0.45 -25.24 3.74
C ARG A 397 -1.33 -24.06 3.35
N GLU A 398 -1.44 -23.06 4.23
CA GLU A 398 -2.20 -21.84 3.95
C GLU A 398 -1.58 -21.05 2.79
N ALA A 399 -0.26 -20.92 2.74
CA ALA A 399 0.46 -20.31 1.63
C ALA A 399 0.16 -21.04 0.30
N GLY A 400 0.23 -22.38 0.29
CA GLY A 400 -0.14 -23.17 -0.88
C GLY A 400 -1.60 -22.95 -1.32
N ARG A 401 -2.55 -22.86 -0.38
CA ARG A 401 -3.97 -22.56 -0.68
C ARG A 401 -4.15 -21.15 -1.27
N ILE A 402 -3.48 -20.14 -0.72
CA ILE A 402 -3.53 -18.77 -1.24
C ILE A 402 -3.03 -18.76 -2.69
N ILE A 403 -1.88 -19.35 -2.98
CA ILE A 403 -1.35 -19.38 -4.34
C ILE A 403 -2.26 -20.16 -5.28
N PHE A 404 -2.81 -21.30 -4.82
CA PHE A 404 -3.80 -22.03 -5.59
C PHE A 404 -4.99 -21.14 -5.99
N GLU A 405 -5.59 -20.39 -5.06
CA GLU A 405 -6.68 -19.45 -5.40
C GLU A 405 -6.23 -18.32 -6.33
N MET A 406 -5.02 -17.79 -6.16
CA MET A 406 -4.48 -16.74 -7.05
C MET A 406 -4.24 -17.27 -8.47
N THR A 407 -3.75 -18.51 -8.61
CA THR A 407 -3.59 -19.12 -9.95
C THR A 407 -4.92 -19.29 -10.68
N ARG A 408 -6.02 -19.55 -9.96
CA ARG A 408 -7.38 -19.58 -10.54
C ARG A 408 -7.80 -18.21 -11.08
N ALA A 409 -7.56 -17.15 -10.29
CA ALA A 409 -7.82 -15.78 -10.71
C ALA A 409 -7.01 -15.40 -11.97
N LEU A 410 -5.71 -15.71 -11.98
CA LEU A 410 -4.83 -15.43 -13.11
C LEU A 410 -5.20 -16.24 -14.35
N ALA A 411 -5.47 -17.55 -14.22
CA ALA A 411 -5.89 -18.38 -15.34
C ALA A 411 -7.18 -17.86 -16.00
N HIS A 412 -8.15 -17.38 -15.19
CA HIS A 412 -9.35 -16.73 -15.70
C HIS A 412 -9.01 -15.44 -16.45
N ALA A 413 -8.22 -14.55 -15.86
CA ALA A 413 -7.86 -13.28 -16.46
C ALA A 413 -7.03 -13.42 -17.76
N HIS A 414 -6.04 -14.31 -17.76
CA HIS A 414 -5.21 -14.62 -18.93
C HIS A 414 -6.07 -15.17 -20.09
N SER A 415 -7.08 -15.99 -19.78
CA SER A 415 -8.04 -16.47 -20.80
C SER A 415 -8.86 -15.36 -21.46
N GLN A 416 -9.01 -14.22 -20.78
CA GLN A 416 -9.67 -13.00 -21.29
C GLN A 416 -8.67 -11.99 -21.89
N GLY A 417 -7.39 -12.38 -22.03
CA GLY A 417 -6.33 -11.51 -22.55
C GLY A 417 -5.93 -10.38 -21.60
N VAL A 418 -6.20 -10.51 -20.29
CA VAL A 418 -5.88 -9.51 -19.28
C VAL A 418 -4.69 -10.00 -18.44
N LEU A 419 -3.61 -9.23 -18.45
CA LEU A 419 -2.46 -9.43 -17.55
C LEU A 419 -2.61 -8.54 -16.31
N HIS A 420 -2.13 -9.00 -15.16
CA HIS A 420 -2.20 -8.24 -13.91
C HIS A 420 -1.08 -7.19 -13.79
N ARG A 421 0.18 -7.64 -13.89
CA ARG A 421 1.43 -6.85 -13.92
C ARG A 421 1.84 -6.10 -12.64
N ASP A 422 1.15 -6.32 -11.53
CA ASP A 422 1.42 -5.69 -10.23
C ASP A 422 0.98 -6.61 -9.08
N ILE A 423 1.34 -7.89 -9.15
CA ILE A 423 1.01 -8.84 -8.09
C ILE A 423 1.98 -8.65 -6.93
N LYS A 424 1.44 -8.35 -5.75
CA LYS A 424 2.16 -8.16 -4.49
C LYS A 424 1.22 -8.42 -3.31
N PRO A 425 1.73 -8.63 -2.08
CA PRO A 425 0.91 -8.98 -0.93
C PRO A 425 -0.23 -7.99 -0.63
N SER A 426 -0.02 -6.68 -0.85
CA SER A 426 -1.07 -5.67 -0.64
C SER A 426 -2.29 -5.82 -1.57
N ASN A 427 -2.13 -6.51 -2.70
CA ASN A 427 -3.17 -6.67 -3.74
C ASN A 427 -3.92 -8.02 -3.60
N ILE A 428 -3.47 -8.90 -2.72
CA ILE A 428 -4.16 -10.16 -2.38
C ILE A 428 -5.02 -9.89 -1.14
N LEU A 429 -6.32 -9.78 -1.36
CA LEU A 429 -7.29 -9.36 -0.35
C LEU A 429 -7.95 -10.56 0.35
N ILE A 430 -8.19 -10.44 1.64
CA ILE A 430 -8.75 -11.47 2.52
C ILE A 430 -10.18 -11.08 2.91
N PHE A 431 -11.17 -11.88 2.49
CA PHE A 431 -12.60 -11.65 2.78
C PHE A 431 -13.12 -12.48 3.96
N GLY A 432 -12.36 -13.51 4.37
CA GLY A 432 -12.73 -14.44 5.41
C GLY A 432 -11.59 -15.42 5.67
N ARG A 433 -11.85 -16.45 6.48
CA ARG A 433 -10.83 -17.41 6.90
C ARG A 433 -10.13 -18.12 5.72
N ASP A 434 -10.87 -18.41 4.66
CA ASP A 434 -10.40 -19.15 3.49
C ASP A 434 -11.00 -18.54 2.21
N THR A 435 -10.91 -17.22 2.05
CA THR A 435 -11.42 -16.56 0.85
C THR A 435 -10.49 -15.42 0.46
N TYR A 436 -9.71 -15.66 -0.58
CA TYR A 436 -8.72 -14.74 -1.09
C TYR A 436 -9.13 -14.27 -2.48
N LYS A 437 -9.00 -12.96 -2.73
CA LYS A 437 -9.28 -12.39 -4.05
C LYS A 437 -8.17 -11.44 -4.47
N LEU A 438 -7.89 -11.44 -5.77
CA LEU A 438 -6.93 -10.53 -6.37
C LEU A 438 -7.62 -9.24 -6.81
N GLY A 439 -7.13 -8.10 -6.32
CA GLY A 439 -7.59 -6.75 -6.65
C GLY A 439 -6.58 -5.97 -7.50
N ASP A 440 -6.89 -4.70 -7.82
CA ASP A 440 -5.97 -3.76 -8.49
C ASP A 440 -5.45 -4.20 -9.88
N TRP A 441 -6.38 -4.51 -10.79
CA TRP A 441 -6.07 -4.96 -12.14
C TRP A 441 -5.60 -3.83 -13.08
N GLY A 442 -4.49 -4.03 -13.81
CA GLY A 442 -4.22 -3.31 -15.06
C GLY A 442 -3.33 -2.05 -14.98
N LEU A 443 -2.29 -2.03 -14.16
CA LEU A 443 -1.46 -0.82 -13.96
C LEU A 443 -0.17 -0.68 -14.80
N ALA A 444 0.33 -1.69 -15.51
CA ALA A 444 1.67 -1.54 -16.13
C ALA A 444 1.67 -1.12 -17.60
N LYS A 445 1.17 0.09 -17.89
CA LYS A 445 1.55 0.80 -19.14
C LYS A 445 2.23 2.16 -18.89
N LEU A 446 2.52 2.54 -17.64
CA LEU A 446 2.96 3.90 -17.29
C LEU A 446 4.09 3.98 -16.25
N THR A 447 5.07 3.09 -16.32
CA THR A 447 6.35 3.36 -15.62
C THR A 447 7.20 4.42 -16.32
N THR A 448 6.87 4.83 -17.56
CA THR A 448 7.72 5.73 -18.36
C THR A 448 7.36 7.22 -18.32
N GLY A 449 6.19 7.64 -17.83
CA GLY A 449 5.71 9.03 -17.99
C GLY A 449 5.66 9.93 -16.74
N ALA A 450 5.50 9.38 -15.53
CA ALA A 450 5.33 10.22 -14.34
C ALA A 450 6.68 10.48 -13.65
N THR A 451 7.34 11.58 -13.99
CA THR A 451 8.58 12.06 -13.36
C THR A 451 8.43 12.37 -11.86
N ARG A 452 7.20 12.41 -11.33
CA ARG A 452 6.87 12.75 -9.93
C ARG A 452 6.37 11.53 -9.13
N LYS A 453 7.15 10.44 -9.00
CA LYS A 453 6.83 9.39 -8.01
C LYS A 453 7.85 9.47 -6.88
N SER A 454 7.37 9.47 -5.64
CA SER A 454 8.22 9.30 -4.46
C SER A 454 9.08 8.04 -4.65
N SER A 455 10.40 8.19 -4.46
CA SER A 455 11.36 7.09 -4.63
C SER A 455 10.93 5.87 -3.82
N LEU A 456 10.52 6.06 -2.56
CA LEU A 456 10.11 4.98 -1.65
C LEU A 456 8.96 4.10 -2.19
N VAL A 457 7.96 4.69 -2.85
CA VAL A 457 6.80 3.93 -3.36
C VAL A 457 7.15 3.19 -4.66
N ARG A 458 8.01 3.79 -5.50
CA ARG A 458 8.64 3.08 -6.62
C ARG A 458 9.47 1.88 -6.12
N HIS A 459 10.26 2.07 -5.06
CA HIS A 459 11.10 1.03 -4.46
C HIS A 459 10.28 -0.18 -3.96
N LYS A 460 9.08 0.01 -3.41
CA LYS A 460 8.23 -1.12 -2.97
C LYS A 460 7.60 -1.90 -4.12
N THR A 461 7.22 -1.22 -5.20
CA THR A 461 6.56 -1.86 -6.34
C THR A 461 7.57 -2.61 -7.22
N ILE A 462 8.80 -2.07 -7.37
CA ILE A 462 9.83 -2.73 -8.19
C ILE A 462 10.32 -4.05 -7.60
N LEU A 463 10.24 -4.24 -6.28
CA LEU A 463 10.63 -5.48 -5.60
C LEU A 463 9.91 -6.72 -6.17
N TYR A 464 8.66 -6.56 -6.61
CA TYR A 464 7.83 -7.63 -7.17
C TYR A 464 7.84 -7.66 -8.71
N ALA A 465 8.68 -6.88 -9.38
CA ALA A 465 8.75 -6.88 -10.83
C ALA A 465 9.49 -8.11 -11.37
N SER A 466 9.07 -8.62 -12.54
CA SER A 466 9.81 -9.67 -13.24
C SER A 466 11.05 -9.11 -13.97
N PRO A 467 12.05 -9.95 -14.30
CA PRO A 467 13.25 -9.51 -15.03
C PRO A 467 12.93 -8.81 -16.35
N GLU A 468 11.99 -9.35 -17.12
CA GLU A 468 11.54 -8.75 -18.38
C GLU A 468 10.76 -7.45 -18.17
N GLN A 469 10.10 -7.25 -17.03
CA GLN A 469 9.42 -5.99 -16.72
C GLN A 469 10.38 -4.85 -16.42
N VAL A 470 11.52 -5.13 -15.79
CA VAL A 470 12.56 -4.12 -15.53
C VAL A 470 13.46 -3.87 -16.75
N MET A 471 13.65 -4.87 -17.61
CA MET A 471 14.50 -4.76 -18.81
C MET A 471 13.73 -4.29 -20.05
N HIS A 472 12.52 -4.80 -20.28
CA HIS A 472 11.74 -4.67 -21.51
C HIS A 472 10.23 -4.54 -21.24
N PRO A 473 9.76 -3.45 -20.61
CA PRO A 473 8.38 -3.30 -20.13
C PRO A 473 7.29 -3.39 -21.22
N ASP A 474 7.66 -3.25 -22.49
CA ASP A 474 6.72 -3.33 -23.63
C ASP A 474 6.44 -4.76 -24.13
N LYS A 475 7.18 -5.77 -23.64
CA LYS A 475 7.10 -7.16 -24.10
C LYS A 475 6.79 -8.12 -22.94
N LEU A 476 5.62 -7.95 -22.33
CA LEU A 476 5.15 -8.79 -21.22
C LEU A 476 4.07 -9.76 -21.66
N ASP A 477 4.10 -10.96 -21.09
CA ASP A 477 3.06 -11.98 -21.22
C ASP A 477 2.65 -12.55 -19.85
N GLU A 478 1.83 -13.60 -19.83
CA GLU A 478 1.31 -14.22 -18.60
C GLU A 478 2.39 -14.76 -17.65
N ARG A 479 3.59 -15.03 -18.16
CA ARG A 479 4.70 -15.57 -17.36
C ARG A 479 5.34 -14.52 -16.46
N SER A 480 5.12 -13.24 -16.76
CA SER A 480 5.46 -12.15 -15.86
C SER A 480 4.65 -12.24 -14.57
N ASP A 481 3.32 -12.41 -14.66
CA ASP A 481 2.44 -12.56 -13.50
C ASP A 481 2.81 -13.80 -12.66
N ILE A 482 3.20 -14.91 -13.32
CA ILE A 482 3.67 -16.12 -12.64
C ILE A 482 4.92 -15.84 -11.79
N PHE A 483 5.88 -15.07 -12.33
CA PHE A 483 7.08 -14.70 -11.58
C PHE A 483 6.75 -13.85 -10.34
N GLN A 484 5.88 -12.85 -10.51
CA GLN A 484 5.44 -12.00 -9.38
C GLN A 484 4.75 -12.83 -8.29
N LEU A 485 3.87 -13.77 -8.69
CA LEU A 485 3.22 -14.69 -7.76
C LEU A 485 4.23 -15.62 -7.07
N GLY A 486 5.30 -16.01 -7.77
CA GLY A 486 6.40 -16.80 -7.23
C GLY A 486 7.18 -16.06 -6.12
N ILE A 487 7.39 -14.74 -6.28
CA ILE A 487 8.00 -13.90 -5.24
C ILE A 487 7.12 -13.90 -3.99
N VAL A 488 5.82 -13.67 -4.16
CA VAL A 488 4.86 -13.68 -3.05
C VAL A 488 4.84 -15.04 -2.36
N PHE A 489 4.87 -16.14 -3.12
CA PHE A 489 4.89 -17.48 -2.55
C PHE A 489 6.16 -17.73 -1.73
N TYR A 490 7.32 -17.37 -2.28
CA TYR A 490 8.59 -17.47 -1.61
C TYR A 490 8.61 -16.71 -0.28
N GLU A 491 8.11 -15.47 -0.29
CA GLU A 491 8.08 -14.62 0.90
C GLU A 491 7.13 -15.18 1.97
N MET A 492 5.96 -15.70 1.58
CA MET A 492 5.05 -16.38 2.51
C MET A 492 5.69 -17.61 3.17
N LEU A 493 6.48 -18.39 2.43
CA LEU A 493 7.10 -19.62 2.92
C LEU A 493 8.33 -19.37 3.81
N THR A 494 9.05 -18.28 3.57
CA THR A 494 10.36 -18.02 4.19
C THR A 494 10.38 -16.81 5.15
N GLY A 495 9.39 -15.93 5.06
CA GLY A 495 9.37 -14.62 5.72
C GLY A 495 10.40 -13.63 5.16
N LYS A 496 10.99 -13.90 3.99
CA LYS A 496 12.04 -13.08 3.39
C LYS A 496 11.77 -12.80 1.92
N HIS A 497 12.00 -11.56 1.49
CA HIS A 497 11.94 -11.21 0.09
C HIS A 497 13.21 -11.70 -0.64
N PRO A 498 13.11 -12.42 -1.78
CA PRO A 498 14.26 -13.05 -2.44
C PRO A 498 15.27 -12.03 -3.00
N PHE A 499 14.81 -10.85 -3.42
CA PHE A 499 15.60 -9.84 -4.14
C PHE A 499 15.77 -8.50 -3.41
N ALA A 500 15.40 -8.40 -2.13
CA ALA A 500 15.47 -7.12 -1.43
C ALA A 500 16.90 -6.58 -1.34
N ALA A 501 17.04 -5.26 -1.53
CA ALA A 501 18.28 -4.50 -1.41
C ALA A 501 17.98 -3.05 -1.00
N GLU A 502 19.01 -2.29 -0.62
CA GLU A 502 18.85 -0.94 -0.07
C GLU A 502 18.41 0.11 -1.10
N TYR A 503 18.79 -0.06 -2.37
CA TYR A 503 18.53 0.93 -3.44
C TYR A 503 18.05 0.25 -4.73
N GLU A 504 17.23 0.98 -5.50
CA GLU A 504 16.56 0.51 -6.71
C GLU A 504 17.49 -0.21 -7.70
N ALA A 505 18.66 0.34 -7.99
CA ALA A 505 19.62 -0.28 -8.91
C ALA A 505 20.11 -1.67 -8.44
N ALA A 506 20.30 -1.85 -7.12
CA ALA A 506 20.66 -3.15 -6.55
C ALA A 506 19.47 -4.12 -6.57
N ILE A 507 18.25 -3.63 -6.38
CA ILE A 507 17.03 -4.45 -6.51
C ILE A 507 16.92 -4.97 -7.96
N ILE A 508 17.06 -4.09 -8.95
CA ILE A 508 17.02 -4.47 -10.37
C ILE A 508 18.09 -5.52 -10.66
N LYS A 509 19.34 -5.28 -10.23
CA LYS A 509 20.43 -6.23 -10.40
C LYS A 509 20.12 -7.58 -9.76
N ASN A 510 19.56 -7.60 -8.56
CA ASN A 510 19.16 -8.85 -7.90
C ASN A 510 18.05 -9.57 -8.66
N ILE A 511 17.05 -8.84 -9.15
CA ILE A 511 15.96 -9.41 -9.94
C ILE A 511 16.52 -10.05 -11.21
N THR A 512 17.51 -9.44 -11.87
CA THR A 512 18.06 -9.94 -13.14
C THR A 512 19.14 -11.01 -12.99
N GLU A 513 19.97 -10.95 -11.95
CA GLU A 513 21.22 -11.74 -11.87
C GLU A 513 21.34 -12.66 -10.65
N LYS A 514 20.62 -12.39 -9.55
CA LYS A 514 20.81 -13.13 -8.29
C LYS A 514 20.07 -14.48 -8.30
N ASP A 515 20.81 -15.53 -7.99
CA ASP A 515 20.29 -16.87 -7.71
C ASP A 515 19.52 -16.92 -6.38
N VAL A 516 18.45 -17.70 -6.34
CA VAL A 516 17.57 -17.84 -5.17
C VAL A 516 17.76 -19.22 -4.56
N GLU A 517 17.95 -19.28 -3.24
CA GLU A 517 17.97 -20.55 -2.52
C GLU A 517 16.56 -21.17 -2.45
N PRO A 518 16.39 -22.49 -2.45
CA PRO A 518 15.07 -23.10 -2.27
C PRO A 518 14.42 -22.68 -0.94
N PRO A 519 13.08 -22.49 -0.88
CA PRO A 519 12.38 -22.15 0.37
C PRO A 519 12.73 -23.05 1.56
N SER A 520 12.95 -24.35 1.32
CA SER A 520 13.34 -25.31 2.36
C SER A 520 14.68 -25.03 3.04
N TYR A 521 15.54 -24.21 2.43
CA TYR A 521 16.76 -23.72 3.07
C TYR A 521 16.46 -22.89 4.31
N TYR A 522 15.41 -22.06 4.26
CA TYR A 522 14.98 -21.22 5.40
C TYR A 522 13.87 -21.86 6.24
N ASN A 523 13.02 -22.69 5.63
CA ASN A 523 11.90 -23.35 6.29
C ASN A 523 11.73 -24.78 5.76
N LEU A 524 12.29 -25.78 6.45
CA LEU A 524 12.26 -27.18 6.01
C LEU A 524 10.86 -27.71 5.66
N ASN A 525 9.81 -27.20 6.30
CA ASN A 525 8.42 -27.60 6.01
C ASN A 525 7.95 -27.17 4.62
N ALA A 526 8.61 -26.20 3.99
CA ALA A 526 8.32 -25.70 2.66
C ALA A 526 8.85 -26.60 1.51
N ARG A 527 9.64 -27.63 1.84
CA ARG A 527 10.24 -28.57 0.86
C ARG A 527 9.27 -29.10 -0.20
N PRO A 528 8.00 -29.43 0.11
CA PRO A 528 7.05 -29.87 -0.92
C PRO A 528 6.82 -28.86 -2.05
N PHE A 529 7.07 -27.57 -1.82
CA PHE A 529 6.87 -26.49 -2.78
C PHE A 529 8.15 -25.99 -3.45
N ASP A 530 9.34 -26.48 -3.08
CA ASP A 530 10.61 -25.95 -3.58
C ASP A 530 10.68 -25.95 -5.12
N ALA A 531 10.40 -27.09 -5.76
CA ALA A 531 10.47 -27.21 -7.22
C ALA A 531 9.50 -26.24 -7.93
N ILE A 532 8.32 -26.03 -7.36
CA ILE A 532 7.29 -25.13 -7.91
C ILE A 532 7.77 -23.69 -7.81
N VAL A 533 8.18 -23.25 -6.62
CA VAL A 533 8.65 -21.88 -6.37
C VAL A 533 9.86 -21.55 -7.23
N MET A 534 10.84 -22.46 -7.27
CA MET A 534 12.05 -22.27 -8.08
C MET A 534 11.72 -22.14 -9.56
N LYS A 535 10.82 -22.97 -10.09
CA LYS A 535 10.38 -22.88 -11.49
C LYS A 535 9.58 -21.60 -11.78
N MET A 536 8.80 -21.08 -10.83
CA MET A 536 8.13 -19.78 -10.97
C MET A 536 9.14 -18.62 -11.00
N LEU A 537 10.25 -18.74 -10.27
CA LEU A 537 11.31 -17.73 -10.13
C LEU A 537 12.47 -17.85 -11.13
N GLU A 538 12.34 -18.72 -12.14
CA GLU A 538 13.30 -18.80 -13.25
C GLU A 538 13.44 -17.45 -13.95
N LYS A 539 14.67 -16.99 -14.18
CA LYS A 539 14.90 -15.66 -14.77
C LYS A 539 14.49 -15.62 -16.24
N ASP A 540 14.77 -16.70 -16.96
CA ASP A 540 14.36 -16.90 -18.34
C ASP A 540 12.86 -17.29 -18.40
N PRO A 541 11.98 -16.47 -19.00
CA PRO A 541 10.57 -16.79 -19.14
C PRO A 541 10.30 -18.12 -19.86
N GLU A 542 11.19 -18.59 -20.75
CA GLU A 542 11.00 -19.86 -21.46
C GLU A 542 11.23 -21.09 -20.57
N LYS A 543 11.89 -20.92 -19.42
CA LYS A 543 12.10 -22.00 -18.43
C LYS A 543 11.04 -22.02 -17.32
N ARG A 544 10.22 -20.96 -17.22
CA ARG A 544 9.09 -20.88 -16.28
C ARG A 544 7.95 -21.78 -16.71
N TYR A 545 6.96 -21.91 -15.83
CA TYR A 545 5.63 -22.37 -16.22
C TYR A 545 5.08 -21.51 -17.36
N ARG A 546 4.45 -22.17 -18.34
CA ARG A 546 3.91 -21.48 -19.50
C ARG A 546 2.63 -20.74 -19.15
N THR A 547 1.79 -21.35 -18.30
CA THR A 547 0.46 -20.83 -17.94
C THR A 547 0.21 -20.92 -16.44
N ALA A 548 -0.67 -20.06 -15.91
CA ALA A 548 -1.09 -20.14 -14.51
C ALA A 548 -1.78 -21.47 -14.15
N ARG A 549 -2.39 -22.17 -15.14
CA ARG A 549 -3.03 -23.48 -14.94
C ARG A 549 -2.02 -24.59 -14.64
N GLU A 550 -0.81 -24.52 -15.21
CA GLU A 550 0.24 -25.49 -14.90
C GLU A 550 0.71 -25.35 -13.45
N VAL A 551 0.86 -24.11 -12.97
CA VAL A 551 1.16 -23.83 -11.56
C VAL A 551 0.03 -24.34 -10.65
N GLN A 552 -1.23 -24.06 -11.03
CA GLN A 552 -2.41 -24.51 -10.30
C GLN A 552 -2.42 -26.03 -10.12
N HIS A 553 -2.11 -26.77 -11.20
CA HIS A 553 -2.05 -28.23 -11.21
C HIS A 553 -1.01 -28.76 -10.20
N ASP A 554 0.23 -28.27 -10.28
CA ASP A 554 1.31 -28.75 -9.42
C ASP A 554 1.09 -28.41 -7.94
N ILE A 555 0.55 -27.21 -7.65
CA ILE A 555 0.21 -26.82 -6.27
C ILE A 555 -0.91 -27.69 -5.72
N ARG A 556 -1.95 -27.96 -6.53
CA ARG A 556 -3.05 -28.83 -6.13
C ARG A 556 -2.56 -30.22 -5.76
N ASP A 557 -1.69 -30.81 -6.56
CA ASP A 557 -1.16 -32.15 -6.32
C ASP A 557 -0.36 -32.20 -5.01
N VAL A 558 0.44 -31.17 -4.72
CA VAL A 558 1.14 -31.04 -3.44
C VAL A 558 0.15 -30.90 -2.27
N LEU A 559 -0.87 -30.04 -2.40
CA LEU A 559 -1.89 -29.84 -1.35
C LEU A 559 -2.66 -31.15 -1.06
N ILE A 560 -3.03 -31.91 -2.08
CA ILE A 560 -3.69 -33.21 -1.93
C ILE A 560 -2.78 -34.19 -1.16
N ARG A 561 -1.50 -34.29 -1.53
CA ARG A 561 -0.51 -35.12 -0.81
C ARG A 561 -0.32 -34.68 0.65
N MET A 562 -0.54 -33.40 0.95
CA MET A 562 -0.51 -32.85 2.31
C MET A 562 -1.82 -33.06 3.08
N GLY A 563 -2.81 -33.75 2.50
CA GLY A 563 -4.10 -34.07 3.12
C GLY A 563 -5.13 -32.94 3.08
N GLU A 564 -4.90 -31.89 2.28
CA GLU A 564 -5.83 -30.76 2.17
C GLU A 564 -6.99 -31.09 1.22
N ARG A 565 -8.22 -30.78 1.67
CA ARG A 565 -9.39 -30.78 0.78
C ARG A 565 -9.40 -29.49 0.00
N VAL A 566 -8.78 -29.49 -1.17
CA VAL A 566 -8.89 -28.38 -2.10
C VAL A 566 -10.36 -28.30 -2.55
N LYS A 567 -11.08 -27.25 -2.13
CA LYS A 567 -12.41 -26.94 -2.66
C LYS A 567 -12.24 -26.59 -4.13
N GLU A 568 -12.41 -27.55 -5.01
CA GLU A 568 -12.61 -27.25 -6.43
C GLU A 568 -14.07 -27.49 -6.79
N SER A 569 -14.70 -26.38 -7.18
CA SER A 569 -15.85 -26.28 -8.07
C SER A 569 -15.53 -26.83 -9.47
N LEU A 570 -14.97 -28.05 -9.55
CA LEU A 570 -14.98 -28.79 -10.81
C LEU A 570 -16.43 -29.20 -11.07
N GLY A 571 -16.91 -28.96 -12.28
CA GLY A 571 -18.07 -29.70 -12.77
C GLY A 571 -17.80 -31.20 -12.59
N SER A 572 -18.84 -31.99 -12.33
CA SER A 572 -18.72 -33.44 -12.10
C SER A 572 -17.91 -34.15 -13.20
N VAL A 573 -17.91 -33.63 -14.43
CA VAL A 573 -17.15 -34.12 -15.58
C VAL A 573 -15.63 -34.01 -15.36
N GLU A 574 -15.10 -32.82 -15.08
CA GLU A 574 -13.66 -32.60 -14.85
C GLU A 574 -13.14 -33.39 -13.64
N LYS A 575 -13.95 -33.51 -12.58
CA LYS A 575 -13.59 -34.26 -11.38
C LYS A 575 -13.46 -35.76 -11.66
N ARG A 576 -14.37 -36.32 -12.46
CA ARG A 576 -14.29 -37.72 -12.91
C ARG A 576 -13.06 -37.98 -13.76
N LYS A 577 -12.72 -37.06 -14.65
CA LYS A 577 -11.55 -37.15 -15.51
C LYS A 577 -10.25 -37.18 -14.72
N LEU A 578 -10.08 -36.25 -13.78
CA LEU A 578 -8.90 -36.22 -12.92
C LEU A 578 -8.76 -37.49 -12.07
N LEU A 579 -9.86 -37.96 -11.47
CA LEU A 579 -9.86 -39.19 -10.69
C LEU A 579 -9.49 -40.40 -11.56
N ALA A 580 -9.97 -40.46 -12.81
CA ALA A 580 -9.62 -41.53 -13.74
C ALA A 580 -8.15 -41.48 -14.19
N GLU A 581 -7.59 -40.29 -14.41
CA GLU A 581 -6.16 -40.11 -14.72
C GLU A 581 -5.26 -40.55 -13.55
N ASN A 582 -5.64 -40.25 -12.31
CA ASN A 582 -4.89 -40.71 -11.12
C ASN A 582 -4.93 -42.24 -10.97
N VAL A 583 -6.10 -42.86 -11.15
CA VAL A 583 -6.18 -44.34 -11.18
C VAL A 583 -5.25 -44.89 -12.25
N ARG A 584 -5.25 -44.32 -13.46
CA ARG A 584 -4.39 -44.77 -14.57
C ARG A 584 -2.90 -44.64 -14.25
N LEU A 585 -2.50 -43.56 -13.59
CA LEU A 585 -1.10 -43.32 -13.22
C LEU A 585 -0.58 -44.39 -12.26
N HIS A 586 -1.32 -44.66 -11.17
CA HIS A 586 -0.95 -45.71 -10.22
C HIS A 586 -1.09 -47.12 -10.84
N LEU A 587 -2.09 -47.33 -11.71
CA LEU A 587 -2.26 -48.60 -12.42
C LEU A 587 -1.05 -48.94 -13.29
N LYS A 588 -0.45 -47.94 -13.95
CA LYS A 588 0.77 -48.12 -14.75
C LYS A 588 1.94 -48.53 -13.87
N VAL A 589 2.11 -47.90 -12.70
CA VAL A 589 3.16 -48.26 -11.73
C VAL A 589 2.96 -49.68 -11.20
N VAL A 590 1.71 -50.05 -10.87
CA VAL A 590 1.35 -51.41 -10.43
C VAL A 590 1.63 -52.44 -11.54
N ALA A 591 1.32 -52.12 -12.79
CA ALA A 591 1.55 -53.00 -13.95
C ALA A 591 3.05 -53.19 -14.24
N ASP A 592 3.84 -52.11 -14.15
CA ASP A 592 5.28 -52.13 -14.39
C ASP A 592 6.04 -52.81 -13.24
N GLY A 593 5.52 -52.72 -12.00
CA GLY A 593 6.10 -53.31 -10.78
C GLY A 593 5.86 -54.83 -10.58
N LEU A 594 5.14 -55.50 -11.49
CA LEU A 594 4.78 -56.92 -11.35
C LEU A 594 6.00 -57.87 -11.19
N GLY A 595 7.21 -57.44 -11.58
CA GLY A 595 8.45 -58.23 -11.52
C GLY A 595 9.35 -58.06 -10.27
N THR A 596 9.17 -57.04 -9.44
CA THR A 596 10.07 -56.76 -8.30
C THR A 596 9.27 -56.61 -7.01
N GLY A 597 9.16 -57.69 -6.22
CA GLY A 597 8.40 -57.74 -4.96
C GLY A 597 9.02 -56.91 -3.84
N GLY A 598 8.97 -55.58 -3.95
CA GLY A 598 9.43 -54.64 -2.93
C GLY A 598 8.30 -53.75 -2.38
N ILE A 599 8.59 -53.11 -1.25
CA ILE A 599 7.74 -52.24 -0.41
C ILE A 599 6.89 -51.19 -1.17
N ASP A 600 7.26 -50.83 -2.41
CA ASP A 600 6.48 -49.94 -3.27
C ASP A 600 5.13 -50.53 -3.72
N TYR A 601 5.01 -51.84 -3.94
CA TYR A 601 3.79 -52.43 -4.50
C TYR A 601 2.56 -52.23 -3.61
N VAL A 602 2.69 -52.49 -2.30
CA VAL A 602 1.58 -52.35 -1.34
C VAL A 602 1.15 -50.89 -1.21
N ARG A 603 2.10 -49.96 -1.23
CA ARG A 603 1.82 -48.51 -1.20
C ARG A 603 1.07 -48.08 -2.46
N GLU A 604 1.58 -48.42 -3.64
CA GLU A 604 0.97 -48.03 -4.91
C GLU A 604 -0.40 -48.70 -5.12
N MET A 605 -0.59 -49.94 -4.65
CA MET A 605 -1.89 -50.59 -4.62
C MET A 605 -2.86 -49.90 -3.65
N GLY A 606 -2.38 -49.43 -2.50
CA GLY A 606 -3.18 -48.63 -1.57
C GLY A 606 -3.67 -47.32 -2.18
N GLU A 607 -2.78 -46.58 -2.86
CA GLU A 607 -3.13 -45.35 -3.58
C GLU A 607 -4.09 -45.62 -4.74
N LEU A 608 -3.86 -46.70 -5.50
CA LEU A 608 -4.77 -47.15 -6.57
C LEU A 608 -6.20 -47.36 -6.04
N LEU A 609 -6.34 -48.12 -4.94
CA LEU A 609 -7.63 -48.40 -4.31
C LEU A 609 -8.28 -47.13 -3.76
N GLN A 610 -7.52 -46.23 -3.16
CA GLN A 610 -8.02 -44.94 -2.68
C GLN A 610 -8.63 -44.11 -3.81
N HIS A 611 -7.92 -44.01 -4.94
CA HIS A 611 -8.39 -43.27 -6.12
C HIS A 611 -9.59 -43.95 -6.80
N MET A 612 -9.60 -45.29 -6.89
CA MET A 612 -10.75 -46.04 -7.43
C MET A 612 -11.99 -45.87 -6.56
N GLY A 613 -11.85 -45.94 -5.23
CA GLY A 613 -12.96 -45.69 -4.30
C GLY A 613 -13.49 -44.26 -4.38
N ALA A 614 -12.62 -43.27 -4.62
CA ALA A 614 -13.04 -41.89 -4.86
C ALA A 614 -13.78 -41.73 -6.20
N LEU A 615 -13.29 -42.37 -7.27
CA LEU A 615 -13.94 -42.36 -8.59
C LEU A 615 -15.31 -43.05 -8.53
N TYR A 616 -15.44 -44.16 -7.79
CA TYR A 616 -16.72 -44.82 -7.57
C TYR A 616 -17.72 -43.91 -6.85
N ARG A 617 -17.32 -43.25 -5.75
CA ARG A 617 -18.21 -42.32 -5.04
C ARG A 617 -18.71 -41.16 -5.91
N GLU A 618 -17.93 -40.76 -6.91
CA GLU A 618 -18.27 -39.66 -7.82
C GLU A 618 -19.12 -40.09 -9.04
N THR A 619 -18.96 -41.33 -9.49
CA THR A 619 -19.60 -41.86 -10.71
C THR A 619 -20.81 -42.72 -10.42
N GLY A 620 -20.81 -43.46 -9.31
CA GLY A 620 -21.74 -44.54 -9.04
C GLY A 620 -21.56 -45.78 -9.95
N ASP A 621 -20.46 -45.87 -10.71
CA ASP A 621 -20.25 -46.94 -11.69
C ASP A 621 -20.04 -48.30 -11.01
N ALA A 622 -20.91 -49.26 -11.33
CA ALA A 622 -20.88 -50.61 -10.78
C ALA A 622 -19.63 -51.39 -11.19
N ASP A 623 -19.07 -51.12 -12.38
CA ASP A 623 -17.86 -51.80 -12.84
C ASP A 623 -16.63 -51.33 -12.04
N ILE A 624 -16.56 -50.04 -11.71
CA ILE A 624 -15.51 -49.48 -10.85
C ILE A 624 -15.61 -50.06 -9.44
N ARG A 625 -16.83 -50.16 -8.91
CA ARG A 625 -17.07 -50.75 -7.59
C ARG A 625 -16.58 -52.19 -7.53
N ARG A 626 -16.97 -53.03 -8.49
CA ARG A 626 -16.58 -54.44 -8.56
C ARG A 626 -15.06 -54.58 -8.62
N LEU A 627 -14.40 -53.83 -9.51
CA LEU A 627 -12.95 -53.86 -9.65
C LEU A 627 -12.22 -53.34 -8.40
N TYR A 628 -12.76 -52.33 -7.73
CA TYR A 628 -12.24 -51.83 -6.46
C TYR A 628 -12.32 -52.90 -5.36
N GLU A 629 -13.45 -53.61 -5.25
CA GLU A 629 -13.66 -54.69 -4.28
C GLU A 629 -12.72 -55.89 -4.59
N ASP A 630 -12.62 -56.30 -5.86
CA ASP A 630 -11.74 -57.39 -6.30
C ASP A 630 -10.27 -57.10 -6.02
N LEU A 631 -9.79 -55.90 -6.36
CA LEU A 631 -8.40 -55.49 -6.09
C LEU A 631 -8.12 -55.32 -4.59
N GLY A 632 -9.13 -54.91 -3.82
CA GLY A 632 -9.05 -54.82 -2.36
C GLY A 632 -8.84 -56.18 -1.72
N LEU A 633 -9.67 -57.17 -2.10
CA LEU A 633 -9.52 -58.56 -1.65
C LEU A 633 -8.16 -59.15 -2.03
N MET A 634 -7.68 -58.87 -3.23
CA MET A 634 -6.34 -59.31 -3.65
C MET A 634 -5.24 -58.70 -2.78
N LEU A 635 -5.35 -57.42 -2.42
CA LEU A 635 -4.37 -56.77 -1.54
C LEU A 635 -4.41 -57.36 -0.11
N GLU A 636 -5.60 -57.64 0.42
CA GLU A 636 -5.76 -58.29 1.74
C GLU A 636 -5.20 -59.72 1.76
N GLU A 637 -5.34 -60.45 0.66
CA GLU A 637 -4.82 -61.82 0.50
C GLU A 637 -3.35 -61.87 0.03
N ASP A 638 -2.67 -60.73 -0.07
CA ASP A 638 -1.29 -60.58 -0.60
C ASP A 638 -1.11 -61.21 -2.01
N LYS A 639 -2.15 -61.11 -2.84
CA LYS A 639 -2.19 -61.59 -4.22
C LYS A 639 -1.98 -60.44 -5.20
N LYS A 640 -1.25 -60.72 -6.29
CA LYS A 640 -1.05 -59.78 -7.39
C LYS A 640 -2.20 -59.87 -8.41
N PRO A 641 -2.71 -58.74 -8.92
CA PRO A 641 -3.72 -58.74 -9.97
C PRO A 641 -3.14 -59.31 -11.27
N SER A 642 -3.97 -60.03 -12.00
CA SER A 642 -3.60 -60.54 -13.31
C SER A 642 -3.46 -59.40 -14.32
N ARG A 643 -2.70 -59.62 -15.40
CA ARG A 643 -2.63 -58.66 -16.53
C ARG A 643 -4.01 -58.38 -17.14
N ASP A 644 -4.92 -59.35 -17.09
CA ASP A 644 -6.27 -59.19 -17.63
C ASP A 644 -7.13 -58.31 -16.70
N THR A 645 -6.98 -58.45 -15.39
CA THR A 645 -7.61 -57.56 -14.39
C THR A 645 -7.17 -56.11 -14.58
N LEU A 646 -5.86 -55.88 -14.76
CA LEU A 646 -5.34 -54.51 -14.98
C LEU A 646 -5.83 -53.90 -16.29
N LYS A 647 -5.91 -54.69 -17.38
CA LYS A 647 -6.51 -54.26 -18.66
C LYS A 647 -7.99 -53.93 -18.54
N GLU A 648 -8.72 -54.63 -17.67
CA GLU A 648 -10.13 -54.37 -17.41
C GLU A 648 -10.31 -53.03 -16.70
N VAL A 649 -9.46 -52.71 -15.72
CA VAL A 649 -9.42 -51.37 -15.09
C VAL A 649 -9.15 -50.31 -16.15
N GLU A 650 -8.12 -50.46 -16.99
CA GLU A 650 -7.85 -49.50 -18.08
C GLU A 650 -9.05 -49.28 -19.00
N ARG A 651 -9.75 -50.35 -19.38
CA ARG A 651 -10.92 -50.28 -20.26
C ARG A 651 -12.06 -49.48 -19.62
N VAL A 652 -12.32 -49.67 -18.33
CA VAL A 652 -13.38 -48.94 -17.61
C VAL A 652 -13.02 -47.45 -17.48
N LEU A 653 -11.74 -47.12 -17.27
CA LEU A 653 -11.27 -45.74 -17.15
C LEU A 653 -11.47 -44.91 -18.42
N VAL A 654 -11.45 -45.53 -19.61
CA VAL A 654 -11.69 -44.82 -20.89
C VAL A 654 -13.04 -44.10 -20.92
N ARG A 655 -14.03 -44.54 -20.13
CA ARG A 655 -15.35 -43.86 -20.04
C ARG A 655 -15.28 -42.47 -19.41
N TYR A 656 -14.18 -42.16 -18.72
CA TYR A 656 -14.02 -40.97 -17.90
C TYR A 656 -12.86 -40.06 -18.33
N MET A 657 -12.05 -40.49 -19.32
CA MET A 657 -10.93 -39.73 -19.88
C MET A 657 -11.33 -39.04 -21.19
#